data_AF-A0A5A8DLV9-F1
#
_entry.id   AF-A0A5A8DLV9-F1
#
_cell.length_a   1.000
_cell.length_b   1.000
_cell.length_c   1.000
_cell.angle_alpha   90.00
_cell.angle_beta   90.00
_cell.angle_gamma   90.00
#
_symmetry.space_group_name_H-M   'P 1'
#
loop_
_entity.id
_entity.type
_entity.pdbx_description
1 polymer ?
#
loop_
_entity_poly.entity_id
_entity_poly.type
_entity_poly.pdbx_seq_one_letter_code
_entity_poly.pdbx_strand_id
1 'polypeptide(L)'
;MASIPASIQAQVVQRVRELIATGADPKNAFVTATREVASSLRSGAPAAAAPPSAGTGAEVDTTFQPLRLLVSEALGEEAALDRAFVKDAPADEEGREEGMPAEVVATSEDSGIDYDAAMAGFAMIKDAGGMQVGDAGAMASFLALRAMKPRAEELGVAHPHTLRRLVVILLSPFVGLTLDTEMLGLPEGKTKPLTLALDVVSSLHSEARATLVRWFSRMPAGALEAIITPSLAVFDELHSRSLTVDEVRGPSELLAIAHEANEACFRREMRRILPFERFYSSVLSDEIRPEDEYKRHILSQRGKGSFSFLMYPFLLSAAAKTELLALEARSTMIERIRHSESLAQSRTAAERAAAAHTSDDLASPFFVLEVRRDAIVEDTLRRIVNASPKWQLLKPLRVKFAGEAGIDEGGVRKEFFQVITRQLFTVDYGMFREEPETNTLWFNHDSVESRVQWELLGSLLGMAIHNSIILDVQFPTVVYRRLLGQPVTLRDLAEFRPSVAKSLSALLDYEADDIEDVMALDFTASYDSWGASKTHELVPDGAKRPVTQANKAEYVQRYVTWALEELISEQFEPFRKGFANVVSGKVPKMFQAEEMELLVTGSKDLDFAKLKSAARYEEPYDADHQVIKWFWEAVQDELSAEEQRKLLAFATGSARAPIRGLGSVRLTISRAGPDSEFLPSAHTCFSHMLLPEYESKDKLVAKLRSAILESEGFGLM
;
A
#
# COMPACT_ATOMS: atom_id res chain seq x y z
N MET A 1 -29.02 18.15 -30.30
CA MET A 1 -29.44 17.86 -31.70
C MET A 1 -30.54 16.81 -31.64
N ALA A 2 -31.52 16.82 -32.55
CA ALA A 2 -32.69 15.92 -32.45
C ALA A 2 -32.32 14.46 -32.74
N SER A 3 -32.98 13.51 -32.06
CA SER A 3 -32.79 12.08 -32.32
C SER A 3 -33.44 11.66 -33.64
N ILE A 4 -32.90 10.61 -34.26
CA ILE A 4 -33.44 10.06 -35.51
C ILE A 4 -34.73 9.28 -35.19
N PRO A 5 -35.89 9.59 -35.82
CA PRO A 5 -37.15 8.88 -35.59
C PRO A 5 -37.04 7.36 -35.81
N ALA A 6 -37.67 6.58 -34.93
CA ALA A 6 -37.63 5.11 -34.96
C ALA A 6 -38.13 4.51 -36.29
N SER A 7 -39.02 5.19 -37.01
CA SER A 7 -39.49 4.79 -38.35
C SER A 7 -38.36 4.79 -39.40
N ILE A 8 -37.42 5.74 -39.31
CA ILE A 8 -36.26 5.82 -40.21
C ILE A 8 -35.23 4.74 -39.84
N GLN A 9 -35.04 4.49 -38.55
CA GLN A 9 -34.16 3.41 -38.07
C GLN A 9 -34.64 2.03 -38.57
N ALA A 10 -35.95 1.76 -38.52
CA ALA A 10 -36.54 0.53 -39.04
C ALA A 10 -36.33 0.37 -40.56
N GLN A 11 -36.47 1.45 -41.34
CA GLN A 11 -36.24 1.44 -42.79
C GLN A 11 -34.76 1.15 -43.14
N VAL A 12 -33.81 1.74 -42.42
CA VAL A 12 -32.38 1.44 -42.61
C VAL A 12 -32.10 -0.03 -42.27
N VAL A 13 -32.59 -0.55 -41.13
CA VAL A 13 -32.37 -1.95 -40.74
C VAL A 13 -32.98 -2.94 -41.74
N GLN A 14 -34.16 -2.65 -42.29
CA GLN A 14 -34.76 -3.48 -43.33
C GLN A 14 -33.92 -3.45 -44.61
N ARG A 15 -33.50 -2.27 -45.07
CA ARG A 15 -32.69 -2.13 -46.29
C ARG A 15 -31.28 -2.75 -46.17
N VAL A 16 -30.69 -2.71 -44.98
CA VAL A 16 -29.45 -3.43 -44.64
C VAL A 16 -29.61 -4.93 -44.85
N ARG A 17 -30.71 -5.51 -44.33
CA ARG A 17 -31.00 -6.95 -44.50
C ARG A 17 -31.18 -7.33 -45.96
N GLU A 18 -31.83 -6.48 -46.75
CA GLU A 18 -31.96 -6.69 -48.21
C GLU A 18 -30.61 -6.67 -48.92
N LEU A 19 -29.76 -5.68 -48.65
CA LEU A 19 -28.44 -5.55 -49.29
C LEU A 19 -27.48 -6.68 -48.89
N ILE A 20 -27.49 -7.11 -47.62
CA ILE A 20 -26.72 -8.28 -47.15
C ILE A 20 -27.26 -9.57 -47.77
N ALA A 21 -28.59 -9.71 -47.92
CA ALA A 21 -29.18 -10.84 -48.61
C ALA A 21 -28.82 -10.90 -50.11
N THR A 22 -28.39 -9.78 -50.70
CA THR A 22 -27.79 -9.69 -52.05
C THR A 22 -26.26 -9.76 -52.08
N GLY A 23 -25.63 -10.27 -51.02
CA GLY A 23 -24.17 -10.49 -50.98
C GLY A 23 -23.32 -9.24 -50.74
N ALA A 24 -23.92 -8.08 -50.46
CA ALA A 24 -23.16 -6.91 -50.09
C ALA A 24 -22.53 -7.10 -48.70
N ASP A 25 -21.25 -6.75 -48.58
CA ASP A 25 -20.55 -6.70 -47.30
C ASP A 25 -21.35 -5.89 -46.25
N PRO A 26 -21.48 -6.35 -44.99
CA PRO A 26 -22.33 -5.71 -43.99
C PRO A 26 -22.07 -4.22 -43.73
N LYS A 27 -20.82 -3.73 -43.88
CA LYS A 27 -20.52 -2.29 -43.78
C LYS A 27 -21.06 -1.53 -44.97
N ASN A 28 -20.74 -1.99 -46.18
CA ASN A 28 -21.18 -1.34 -47.40
C ASN A 28 -22.70 -1.38 -47.55
N ALA A 29 -23.35 -2.45 -47.08
CA ALA A 29 -24.79 -2.53 -46.92
C ALA A 29 -25.35 -1.45 -45.97
N PHE A 30 -24.72 -1.23 -44.80
CA PHE A 30 -25.13 -0.19 -43.84
C PHE A 30 -24.94 1.24 -44.37
N VAL A 31 -23.78 1.54 -44.96
CA VAL A 31 -23.50 2.87 -45.54
C VAL A 31 -24.43 3.14 -46.73
N THR A 32 -24.67 2.14 -47.59
CA THR A 32 -25.55 2.27 -48.76
C THR A 32 -27.01 2.39 -48.35
N ALA A 33 -27.53 1.53 -47.46
CA ALA A 33 -28.88 1.65 -46.91
C ALA A 33 -29.13 3.02 -46.27
N THR A 34 -28.17 3.52 -45.48
CA THR A 34 -28.29 4.83 -44.84
C THR A 34 -28.29 5.97 -45.88
N ARG A 35 -27.47 5.87 -46.93
CA ARG A 35 -27.43 6.85 -48.03
C ARG A 35 -28.68 6.80 -48.92
N GLU A 36 -29.22 5.62 -49.22
CA GLU A 36 -30.43 5.40 -50.01
C GLU A 36 -31.70 5.84 -49.26
N VAL A 37 -31.85 5.46 -47.99
CA VAL A 37 -32.97 5.94 -47.15
C VAL A 37 -32.88 7.46 -46.99
N ALA A 38 -31.68 8.00 -46.76
CA ALA A 38 -31.48 9.45 -46.70
C ALA A 38 -31.60 10.17 -48.06
N SER A 39 -31.60 9.49 -49.21
CA SER A 39 -31.88 10.09 -50.52
C SER A 39 -33.37 9.98 -50.89
N SER A 40 -34.02 8.85 -50.59
CA SER A 40 -35.48 8.66 -50.68
C SER A 40 -36.23 9.66 -49.80
N LEU A 41 -35.78 9.91 -48.57
CA LEU A 41 -36.32 10.96 -47.69
C LEU A 41 -36.10 12.39 -48.24
N ARG A 42 -35.18 12.58 -49.18
CA ARG A 42 -34.94 13.86 -49.88
C ARG A 42 -35.62 13.95 -51.26
N SER A 43 -36.09 12.84 -51.83
CA SER A 43 -36.72 12.79 -53.16
C SER A 43 -38.22 12.41 -53.16
N GLY A 44 -38.74 11.87 -52.05
CA GLY A 44 -40.18 11.69 -51.82
C GLY A 44 -40.83 10.47 -52.49
N ALA A 45 -40.07 9.46 -52.91
CA ALA A 45 -40.59 8.26 -53.60
C ALA A 45 -40.49 6.96 -52.74
N PRO A 46 -41.48 6.05 -52.83
CA PRO A 46 -41.55 4.83 -51.99
C PRO A 46 -40.66 3.68 -52.50
N ALA A 47 -40.18 2.84 -51.58
CA ALA A 47 -39.22 1.76 -51.84
C ALA A 47 -39.89 0.41 -52.23
N ALA A 48 -39.16 -0.46 -52.94
CA ALA A 48 -39.61 -1.80 -53.32
C ALA A 48 -38.48 -2.85 -53.50
N ALA A 49 -38.66 -4.00 -52.82
CA ALA A 49 -38.23 -5.39 -53.12
C ALA A 49 -36.72 -5.81 -53.27
N ALA A 50 -36.42 -7.01 -52.74
CA ALA A 50 -35.17 -7.81 -52.83
C ALA A 50 -35.29 -8.96 -53.89
N PRO A 51 -34.41 -10.00 -54.05
CA PRO A 51 -33.06 -10.36 -53.51
C PRO A 51 -32.05 -10.68 -54.70
N PRO A 52 -31.03 -11.62 -54.71
CA PRO A 52 -30.32 -12.45 -53.69
C PRO A 52 -28.75 -12.58 -53.82
N SER A 53 -28.15 -13.42 -52.95
CA SER A 53 -26.87 -14.21 -53.00
C SER A 53 -25.46 -13.60 -52.76
N ALA A 54 -24.90 -13.92 -51.57
CA ALA A 54 -23.61 -14.60 -51.28
C ALA A 54 -22.25 -14.23 -51.94
N GLY A 55 -21.21 -14.04 -51.08
CA GLY A 55 -19.84 -14.57 -51.30
C GLY A 55 -18.65 -13.62 -51.06
N THR A 56 -17.92 -13.81 -49.94
CA THR A 56 -16.49 -13.44 -49.67
C THR A 56 -15.99 -12.06 -50.15
N GLY A 57 -15.66 -11.09 -49.28
CA GLY A 57 -14.47 -11.07 -48.41
C GLY A 57 -13.40 -10.12 -49.01
N ALA A 58 -12.74 -9.20 -48.30
CA ALA A 58 -12.74 -8.90 -46.87
C ALA A 58 -12.46 -7.39 -46.58
N GLU A 59 -12.54 -7.06 -45.28
CA GLU A 59 -11.85 -5.97 -44.56
C GLU A 59 -12.59 -4.66 -44.16
N VAL A 60 -12.44 -4.35 -42.86
CA VAL A 60 -12.71 -3.11 -42.11
C VAL A 60 -14.17 -2.69 -41.86
N ASP A 61 -14.83 -3.23 -40.82
CA ASP A 61 -15.58 -2.46 -39.80
C ASP A 61 -15.65 -3.22 -38.47
N THR A 62 -14.93 -2.76 -37.45
CA THR A 62 -14.78 -3.47 -36.17
C THR A 62 -15.46 -2.76 -34.98
N THR A 63 -15.97 -1.54 -35.15
CA THR A 63 -16.30 -0.62 -34.05
C THR A 63 -17.52 -0.96 -33.20
N PHE A 64 -18.32 -1.98 -33.56
CA PHE A 64 -19.52 -2.38 -32.80
C PHE A 64 -19.70 -3.89 -32.61
N GLN A 65 -18.69 -4.69 -32.97
CA GLN A 65 -18.74 -6.14 -32.83
C GLN A 65 -18.74 -6.63 -31.36
N PRO A 66 -17.93 -6.07 -30.43
CA PRO A 66 -17.89 -6.55 -29.04
C PRO A 66 -19.21 -6.39 -28.29
N LEU A 67 -19.89 -5.25 -28.44
CA LEU A 67 -21.22 -5.03 -27.82
C LEU A 67 -22.29 -5.98 -28.36
N ARG A 68 -22.29 -6.22 -29.68
CA ARG A 68 -23.27 -7.12 -30.30
C ARG A 68 -23.05 -8.57 -29.85
N LEU A 69 -21.79 -9.00 -29.76
CA LEU A 69 -21.40 -10.29 -29.19
C LEU A 69 -21.85 -10.39 -27.74
N LEU A 70 -21.40 -9.49 -26.85
CA LEU A 70 -21.80 -9.44 -25.43
C LEU A 70 -23.33 -9.54 -25.22
N VAL A 71 -24.12 -8.81 -26.02
CA VAL A 71 -25.58 -8.81 -25.91
C VAL A 71 -26.24 -10.07 -26.51
N SER A 72 -25.69 -10.68 -27.56
CA SER A 72 -26.21 -11.94 -28.10
C SER A 72 -25.76 -13.19 -27.31
N GLU A 73 -24.57 -13.16 -26.74
CA GLU A 73 -23.95 -14.26 -25.99
C GLU A 73 -24.54 -14.41 -24.59
N ALA A 74 -24.87 -13.29 -23.94
CA ALA A 74 -25.64 -13.28 -22.68
C ALA A 74 -27.03 -13.93 -22.82
N LEU A 75 -27.47 -14.24 -24.05
CA LEU A 75 -28.74 -14.87 -24.38
C LEU A 75 -28.61 -16.27 -25.02
N GLY A 76 -27.41 -16.85 -25.23
CA GLY A 76 -27.35 -18.11 -26.00
C GLY A 76 -26.12 -19.02 -26.00
N GLU A 77 -24.87 -18.53 -26.05
CA GLU A 77 -23.71 -19.41 -26.30
C GLU A 77 -22.49 -19.10 -25.41
N GLU A 78 -21.89 -20.14 -24.81
CA GLU A 78 -20.87 -19.99 -23.76
C GLU A 78 -19.46 -19.66 -24.26
N ALA A 79 -19.17 -19.85 -25.55
CA ALA A 79 -17.79 -19.95 -26.07
C ALA A 79 -17.23 -18.70 -26.78
N ALA A 80 -18.06 -17.72 -27.15
CA ALA A 80 -17.61 -16.64 -28.05
C ALA A 80 -17.02 -15.41 -27.31
N LEU A 81 -17.47 -15.13 -26.08
CA LEU A 81 -16.92 -14.10 -25.20
C LEU A 81 -15.45 -14.38 -24.83
N ASP A 82 -15.10 -15.66 -24.70
CA ASP A 82 -13.71 -16.11 -24.51
C ASP A 82 -12.85 -15.80 -25.75
N ARG A 83 -13.38 -16.01 -26.96
CA ARG A 83 -12.67 -15.78 -28.23
C ARG A 83 -12.28 -14.33 -28.47
N ALA A 84 -13.09 -13.37 -27.99
CA ALA A 84 -12.87 -11.95 -28.21
C ALA A 84 -11.60 -11.40 -27.54
N PHE A 85 -11.04 -12.10 -26.55
CA PHE A 85 -9.90 -11.66 -25.75
C PHE A 85 -8.89 -12.79 -25.51
N VAL A 86 -8.72 -13.74 -26.45
CA VAL A 86 -7.61 -14.72 -26.38
C VAL A 86 -6.35 -14.09 -26.96
N LYS A 87 -5.19 -14.43 -26.38
CA LYS A 87 -3.91 -14.24 -27.08
C LYS A 87 -3.95 -15.05 -28.39
N ASP A 88 -3.66 -14.41 -29.52
CA ASP A 88 -3.71 -15.06 -30.82
C ASP A 88 -2.83 -16.31 -30.88
N ALA A 89 -3.36 -17.40 -31.44
CA ALA A 89 -2.56 -18.56 -31.82
C ALA A 89 -1.62 -18.15 -32.98
N PRO A 90 -0.39 -18.71 -33.07
CA PRO A 90 0.52 -18.37 -34.15
C PRO A 90 -0.10 -18.70 -35.51
N ALA A 91 0.10 -17.80 -36.48
CA ALA A 91 -0.30 -18.06 -37.85
C ALA A 91 0.61 -19.12 -38.47
N ASP A 92 0.05 -20.28 -38.81
CA ASP A 92 0.76 -21.31 -39.58
C ASP A 92 1.11 -20.75 -40.97
N GLU A 93 2.41 -20.70 -41.31
CA GLU A 93 2.92 -20.09 -42.56
C GLU A 93 2.55 -20.86 -43.86
N GLU A 94 1.86 -22.00 -43.77
CA GLU A 94 1.40 -22.76 -44.94
C GLU A 94 -0.13 -22.89 -44.97
N GLY A 95 -0.77 -22.12 -45.85
CA GLY A 95 -2.23 -22.09 -46.00
C GLY A 95 -2.85 -23.44 -46.35
N ARG A 96 -3.32 -24.17 -45.34
CA ARG A 96 -4.21 -25.32 -45.46
C ARG A 96 -5.41 -25.16 -44.52
N GLU A 97 -6.56 -24.85 -45.11
CA GLU A 97 -7.85 -25.08 -44.46
C GLU A 97 -8.07 -26.60 -44.32
N GLU A 98 -7.90 -27.15 -43.11
CA GLU A 98 -8.79 -28.15 -42.48
C GLU A 98 -8.20 -28.61 -41.13
N GLY A 99 -8.57 -27.89 -40.08
CA GLY A 99 -8.22 -28.16 -38.69
C GLY A 99 -8.62 -26.96 -37.86
N MET A 100 -9.33 -27.15 -36.74
CA MET A 100 -9.65 -26.03 -35.85
C MET A 100 -8.34 -25.41 -35.36
N PRO A 101 -8.21 -24.07 -35.33
CA PRO A 101 -7.06 -23.45 -34.68
C PRO A 101 -7.00 -23.93 -33.23
N ALA A 102 -5.81 -24.25 -32.75
CA ALA A 102 -5.62 -24.69 -31.37
C ALA A 102 -6.01 -23.55 -30.43
N GLU A 103 -7.22 -23.61 -29.87
CA GLU A 103 -7.68 -22.64 -28.87
C GLU A 103 -6.65 -22.60 -27.73
N VAL A 104 -6.14 -21.41 -27.39
CA VAL A 104 -5.20 -21.26 -26.27
C VAL A 104 -5.97 -21.55 -24.98
N VAL A 105 -5.83 -22.80 -24.52
CA VAL A 105 -6.55 -23.32 -23.35
C VAL A 105 -6.07 -22.57 -22.11
N ALA A 106 -7.01 -21.93 -21.40
CA ALA A 106 -6.75 -21.31 -20.11
C ALA A 106 -6.23 -22.37 -19.13
N THR A 107 -5.02 -22.16 -18.61
CA THR A 107 -4.34 -23.09 -17.70
C THR A 107 -4.48 -22.62 -16.25
N SER A 108 -4.00 -23.44 -15.31
CA SER A 108 -3.92 -23.04 -13.90
C SER A 108 -2.89 -21.92 -13.64
N GLU A 109 -2.11 -21.53 -14.67
CA GLU A 109 -1.05 -20.53 -14.60
C GLU A 109 -1.37 -19.28 -15.43
N ASP A 110 -1.84 -19.45 -16.67
CA ASP A 110 -2.25 -18.38 -17.57
C ASP A 110 -3.75 -18.45 -17.84
N SER A 111 -4.43 -17.31 -17.67
CA SER A 111 -5.85 -17.13 -17.99
C SER A 111 -6.18 -17.29 -19.48
N GLY A 112 -5.18 -17.22 -20.35
CA GLY A 112 -5.37 -17.12 -21.81
C GLY A 112 -5.92 -15.76 -22.27
N ILE A 113 -6.17 -14.80 -21.35
CA ILE A 113 -6.67 -13.47 -21.66
C ILE A 113 -5.53 -12.59 -22.19
N ASP A 114 -5.77 -11.91 -23.30
CA ASP A 114 -5.01 -10.71 -23.67
C ASP A 114 -5.62 -9.50 -22.93
N TYR A 115 -4.97 -9.10 -21.84
CA TYR A 115 -5.46 -8.02 -20.98
C TYR A 115 -5.35 -6.64 -21.64
N ASP A 116 -4.35 -6.41 -22.49
CA ASP A 116 -4.15 -5.12 -23.14
C ASP A 116 -5.16 -4.94 -24.28
N ALA A 117 -5.40 -5.99 -25.08
CA ALA A 117 -6.48 -6.02 -26.06
C ALA A 117 -7.87 -5.86 -25.39
N ALA A 118 -8.09 -6.49 -24.23
CA ALA A 118 -9.34 -6.33 -23.48
C ALA A 118 -9.56 -4.89 -23.01
N MET A 119 -8.55 -4.28 -22.36
CA MET A 119 -8.65 -2.89 -21.90
C MET A 119 -8.78 -1.90 -23.06
N ALA A 120 -8.07 -2.11 -24.17
CA ALA A 120 -8.20 -1.29 -25.37
C ALA A 120 -9.60 -1.42 -26.01
N GLY A 121 -10.14 -2.64 -26.13
CA GLY A 121 -11.49 -2.89 -26.62
C GLY A 121 -12.54 -2.21 -25.75
N PHE A 122 -12.44 -2.33 -24.42
CA PHE A 122 -13.35 -1.65 -23.49
C PHE A 122 -13.26 -0.12 -23.57
N ALA A 123 -12.06 0.45 -23.75
CA ALA A 123 -11.89 1.89 -23.97
C ALA A 123 -12.59 2.34 -25.26
N MET A 124 -12.39 1.64 -26.38
CA MET A 124 -13.07 1.95 -27.64
C MET A 124 -14.60 1.90 -27.52
N ILE A 125 -15.15 0.91 -26.80
CA ILE A 125 -16.61 0.80 -26.58
C ILE A 125 -17.12 1.99 -25.75
N LYS A 126 -16.38 2.38 -24.71
CA LYS A 126 -16.71 3.52 -23.84
C LYS A 126 -16.68 4.84 -24.61
N ASP A 127 -15.67 5.05 -25.45
CA ASP A 127 -15.50 6.29 -26.22
C ASP A 127 -16.47 6.39 -27.41
N ALA A 128 -16.89 5.25 -27.98
CA ALA A 128 -17.91 5.19 -29.04
C ALA A 128 -19.36 5.31 -28.53
N GLY A 129 -19.57 5.25 -27.21
CA GLY A 129 -20.87 5.01 -26.59
C GLY A 129 -21.57 6.22 -25.97
N GLY A 130 -22.80 6.51 -26.42
CA GLY A 130 -23.77 7.24 -25.60
C GLY A 130 -24.38 6.34 -24.50
N MET A 131 -25.22 6.90 -23.63
CA MET A 131 -25.82 6.22 -22.46
C MET A 131 -26.31 4.78 -22.73
N GLN A 132 -26.96 4.54 -23.87
CA GLN A 132 -27.47 3.23 -24.30
C GLN A 132 -26.41 2.12 -24.44
N VAL A 133 -25.15 2.47 -24.71
CA VAL A 133 -24.03 1.51 -24.79
C VAL A 133 -23.62 1.03 -23.39
N GLY A 134 -23.59 1.95 -22.41
CA GLY A 134 -23.32 1.60 -21.02
C GLY A 134 -24.40 0.68 -20.45
N ASP A 135 -25.67 1.01 -20.68
CA ASP A 135 -26.81 0.20 -20.24
C ASP A 135 -26.76 -1.23 -20.82
N ALA A 136 -26.41 -1.37 -22.11
CA ALA A 136 -26.27 -2.66 -22.78
C ALA A 136 -25.07 -3.49 -22.30
N GLY A 137 -23.91 -2.85 -22.05
CA GLY A 137 -22.73 -3.52 -21.50
C GLY A 137 -22.94 -4.00 -20.06
N ALA A 138 -23.64 -3.19 -19.24
CA ALA A 138 -24.04 -3.57 -17.90
C ALA A 138 -25.06 -4.73 -17.93
N MET A 139 -25.99 -4.73 -18.90
CA MET A 139 -26.98 -5.80 -19.10
C MET A 139 -26.34 -7.17 -19.35
N ALA A 140 -25.43 -7.24 -20.32
CA ALA A 140 -24.72 -8.46 -20.65
C ALA A 140 -23.95 -9.00 -19.42
N SER A 141 -23.27 -8.09 -18.70
CA SER A 141 -22.53 -8.41 -17.47
C SER A 141 -23.45 -8.99 -16.39
N PHE A 142 -24.60 -8.36 -16.12
CA PHE A 142 -25.56 -8.81 -15.11
C PHE A 142 -26.16 -10.18 -15.43
N LEU A 143 -26.58 -10.42 -16.67
CA LEU A 143 -27.18 -11.70 -17.09
C LEU A 143 -26.17 -12.85 -17.00
N ALA A 144 -24.92 -12.63 -17.44
CA ALA A 144 -23.86 -13.62 -17.32
C ALA A 144 -23.54 -13.98 -15.86
N LEU A 145 -23.45 -12.98 -14.98
CA LEU A 145 -23.25 -13.18 -13.54
C LEU A 145 -24.42 -13.92 -12.87
N ARG A 146 -25.67 -13.61 -13.27
CA ARG A 146 -26.87 -14.31 -12.80
C ARG A 146 -26.86 -15.79 -13.18
N ALA A 147 -26.39 -16.13 -14.38
CA ALA A 147 -26.24 -17.50 -14.84
C ALA A 147 -25.11 -18.25 -14.11
N MET A 148 -24.02 -17.56 -13.73
CA MET A 148 -22.91 -18.16 -12.99
C MET A 148 -23.21 -18.39 -11.50
N LYS A 149 -23.95 -17.49 -10.84
CA LYS A 149 -24.18 -17.52 -9.38
C LYS A 149 -24.63 -18.87 -8.80
N PRO A 150 -25.59 -19.63 -9.39
CA PRO A 150 -26.02 -20.92 -8.85
C PRO A 150 -24.95 -22.03 -8.85
N ARG A 151 -23.88 -21.87 -9.64
CA ARG A 151 -22.77 -22.83 -9.77
C ARG A 151 -21.46 -22.32 -9.16
N ALA A 152 -21.45 -21.14 -8.52
CA ALA A 152 -20.22 -20.49 -8.07
C ALA A 152 -19.38 -21.33 -7.10
N GLU A 153 -20.02 -22.15 -6.25
CA GLU A 153 -19.35 -23.06 -5.31
C GLU A 153 -18.72 -24.28 -5.99
N GLU A 154 -19.18 -24.63 -7.20
CA GLU A 154 -18.67 -25.74 -8.03
C GLU A 154 -17.50 -25.30 -8.94
N LEU A 155 -17.15 -24.00 -8.96
CA LEU A 155 -16.07 -23.47 -9.79
C LEU A 155 -14.69 -23.78 -9.18
N GLY A 156 -13.82 -24.37 -10.00
CA GLY A 156 -12.43 -24.72 -9.69
C GLY A 156 -11.61 -24.88 -10.98
N VAL A 157 -10.45 -25.56 -10.91
CA VAL A 157 -9.58 -25.77 -12.09
C VAL A 157 -10.26 -26.61 -13.19
N ALA A 158 -11.36 -27.31 -12.88
CA ALA A 158 -12.19 -28.03 -13.85
C ALA A 158 -12.99 -27.11 -14.81
N HIS A 159 -13.15 -25.82 -14.48
CA HIS A 159 -13.96 -24.86 -15.25
C HIS A 159 -13.24 -23.52 -15.48
N PRO A 160 -12.04 -23.53 -16.13
CA PRO A 160 -11.23 -22.32 -16.29
C PRO A 160 -11.93 -21.27 -17.16
N HIS A 161 -12.72 -21.68 -18.16
CA HIS A 161 -13.54 -20.80 -18.99
C HIS A 161 -14.51 -19.93 -18.16
N THR A 162 -15.18 -20.50 -17.16
CA THR A 162 -16.14 -19.75 -16.33
C THR A 162 -15.43 -18.72 -15.45
N LEU A 163 -14.27 -19.06 -14.87
CA LEU A 163 -13.44 -18.11 -14.15
C LEU A 163 -12.92 -17.01 -15.09
N ARG A 164 -12.52 -17.36 -16.31
CA ARG A 164 -12.05 -16.41 -17.33
C ARG A 164 -13.13 -15.38 -17.68
N ARG A 165 -14.38 -15.82 -17.88
CA ARG A 165 -15.54 -14.94 -18.12
C ARG A 165 -15.81 -14.00 -16.93
N LEU A 166 -15.67 -14.49 -15.70
CA LEU A 166 -15.74 -13.63 -14.51
C LEU A 166 -14.66 -12.53 -14.52
N VAL A 167 -13.41 -12.86 -14.90
CA VAL A 167 -12.33 -11.86 -15.03
C VAL A 167 -12.64 -10.81 -16.10
N VAL A 168 -13.09 -11.22 -17.29
CA VAL A 168 -13.47 -10.28 -18.37
C VAL A 168 -14.61 -9.35 -17.93
N ILE A 169 -15.58 -9.85 -17.15
CA ILE A 169 -16.66 -9.02 -16.60
C ILE A 169 -16.15 -8.06 -15.52
N LEU A 170 -15.20 -8.48 -14.67
CA LEU A 170 -14.58 -7.59 -13.67
C LEU A 170 -13.71 -6.49 -14.29
N LEU A 171 -13.12 -6.73 -15.46
CA LEU A 171 -12.39 -5.72 -16.25
C LEU A 171 -13.30 -4.75 -17.01
N SER A 172 -14.59 -5.08 -17.16
CA SER A 172 -15.54 -4.27 -17.92
C SER A 172 -15.82 -2.93 -17.23
N PRO A 173 -15.67 -1.78 -17.90
CA PRO A 173 -15.98 -0.46 -17.33
C PRO A 173 -17.48 -0.29 -17.04
N PHE A 174 -18.33 -1.19 -17.54
CA PHE A 174 -19.77 -1.19 -17.33
C PHE A 174 -20.19 -1.94 -16.05
N VAL A 175 -19.27 -2.68 -15.40
CA VAL A 175 -19.59 -3.51 -14.24
C VAL A 175 -20.12 -2.68 -13.05
N GLY A 176 -19.65 -1.44 -12.89
CA GLY A 176 -20.08 -0.52 -11.85
C GLY A 176 -21.34 0.30 -12.16
N LEU A 177 -21.93 0.17 -13.36
CA LEU A 177 -23.10 0.97 -13.75
C LEU A 177 -24.39 0.45 -13.10
N THR A 178 -25.21 1.39 -12.63
CA THR A 178 -26.54 1.09 -12.07
C THR A 178 -27.52 0.79 -13.19
N LEU A 179 -28.20 -0.36 -13.08
CA LEU A 179 -29.07 -0.94 -14.07
C LEU A 179 -30.47 -1.14 -13.48
N ASP A 180 -31.50 -0.75 -14.24
CA ASP A 180 -32.90 -0.90 -13.87
C ASP A 180 -33.45 -2.26 -14.38
N THR A 181 -33.60 -3.22 -13.47
CA THR A 181 -34.01 -4.60 -13.79
C THR A 181 -35.52 -4.76 -13.91
N GLU A 182 -36.33 -3.78 -13.47
CA GLU A 182 -37.78 -3.80 -13.66
C GLU A 182 -38.14 -3.75 -15.15
N MET A 183 -37.31 -3.05 -15.95
CA MET A 183 -37.38 -3.00 -17.42
C MET A 183 -37.18 -4.37 -18.09
N LEU A 184 -36.73 -5.39 -17.36
CA LEU A 184 -36.52 -6.77 -17.80
C LEU A 184 -37.59 -7.74 -17.25
N GLY A 185 -38.53 -7.25 -16.45
CA GLY A 185 -39.46 -8.09 -15.70
C GLY A 185 -38.81 -8.86 -14.53
N LEU A 186 -37.66 -8.40 -14.04
CA LEU A 186 -36.95 -9.00 -12.90
C LEU A 186 -37.26 -8.23 -11.61
N PRO A 187 -37.29 -8.92 -10.44
CA PRO A 187 -37.77 -8.33 -9.19
C PRO A 187 -36.72 -7.51 -8.42
N GLU A 188 -35.49 -7.37 -8.92
CA GLU A 188 -34.37 -6.80 -8.16
C GLU A 188 -34.30 -5.26 -8.16
N GLY A 189 -35.22 -4.57 -8.86
CA GLY A 189 -35.25 -3.10 -8.88
C GLY A 189 -34.01 -2.52 -9.58
N LYS A 190 -33.34 -1.56 -8.91
CA LYS A 190 -32.05 -0.99 -9.38
C LYS A 190 -30.88 -1.68 -8.70
N THR A 191 -29.99 -2.26 -9.49
CA THR A 191 -28.80 -3.00 -9.02
C THR A 191 -27.59 -2.71 -9.89
N LYS A 192 -26.40 -3.23 -9.53
CA LYS A 192 -25.18 -3.16 -10.34
C LYS A 192 -24.70 -4.57 -10.69
N PRO A 193 -24.15 -4.80 -11.89
CA PRO A 193 -23.45 -6.05 -12.20
C PRO A 193 -22.37 -6.36 -11.16
N LEU A 194 -21.63 -5.34 -10.69
CA LEU A 194 -20.60 -5.47 -9.67
C LEU A 194 -21.11 -6.16 -8.40
N THR A 195 -22.28 -5.80 -7.87
CA THR A 195 -22.86 -6.44 -6.68
C THR A 195 -23.00 -7.96 -6.88
N LEU A 196 -23.46 -8.38 -8.06
CA LEU A 196 -23.61 -9.80 -8.39
C LEU A 196 -22.27 -10.49 -8.67
N ALA A 197 -21.25 -9.77 -9.14
CA ALA A 197 -19.88 -10.29 -9.27
C ALA A 197 -19.22 -10.52 -7.91
N LEU A 198 -19.44 -9.60 -6.96
CA LEU A 198 -18.94 -9.69 -5.60
C LEU A 198 -19.61 -10.83 -4.81
N ASP A 199 -20.90 -11.09 -5.05
CA ASP A 199 -21.60 -12.30 -4.58
C ASP A 199 -20.93 -13.57 -5.14
N VAL A 200 -20.72 -13.65 -6.47
CA VAL A 200 -20.09 -14.81 -7.12
C VAL A 200 -18.70 -15.06 -6.55
N VAL A 201 -17.87 -14.02 -6.40
CA VAL A 201 -16.52 -14.12 -5.80
C VAL A 201 -16.58 -14.63 -4.36
N SER A 202 -17.55 -14.16 -3.57
CA SER A 202 -17.75 -14.62 -2.18
C SER A 202 -18.08 -16.11 -2.09
N SER A 203 -18.79 -16.65 -3.09
CA SER A 203 -19.14 -18.09 -3.17
C SER A 203 -18.04 -18.97 -3.76
N LEU A 204 -16.94 -18.42 -4.31
CA LEU A 204 -15.87 -19.24 -4.89
C LEU A 204 -15.16 -20.11 -3.85
N HIS A 205 -14.93 -21.38 -4.16
CA HIS A 205 -14.10 -22.26 -3.35
C HIS A 205 -12.61 -21.85 -3.40
N SER A 206 -11.84 -22.30 -2.42
CA SER A 206 -10.41 -21.98 -2.27
C SER A 206 -9.54 -22.19 -3.53
N GLU A 207 -9.85 -23.19 -4.34
CA GLU A 207 -9.09 -23.53 -5.55
C GLU A 207 -9.31 -22.51 -6.69
N ALA A 208 -10.57 -22.06 -6.90
CA ALA A 208 -10.88 -20.97 -7.80
C ALA A 208 -10.22 -19.67 -7.36
N ARG A 209 -10.29 -19.33 -6.07
CA ARG A 209 -9.60 -18.15 -5.50
C ARG A 209 -8.10 -18.20 -5.77
N ALA A 210 -7.43 -19.33 -5.49
CA ALA A 210 -6.01 -19.52 -5.77
C ALA A 210 -5.66 -19.44 -7.27
N THR A 211 -6.60 -19.76 -8.16
CA THR A 211 -6.44 -19.61 -9.62
C THR A 211 -6.54 -18.14 -10.03
N LEU A 212 -7.52 -17.40 -9.50
CA LEU A 212 -7.63 -15.95 -9.70
C LEU A 212 -6.38 -15.21 -9.17
N VAL A 213 -5.86 -15.57 -7.99
CA VAL A 213 -4.60 -15.01 -7.45
C VAL A 213 -3.44 -15.19 -8.43
N ARG A 214 -3.28 -16.40 -9.02
CA ARG A 214 -2.22 -16.68 -10.01
C ARG A 214 -2.38 -15.86 -11.28
N TRP A 215 -3.59 -15.78 -11.84
CA TRP A 215 -3.86 -14.99 -13.05
C TRP A 215 -3.70 -13.49 -12.81
N PHE A 216 -4.21 -12.97 -11.68
CA PHE A 216 -4.10 -11.56 -11.31
C PHE A 216 -2.63 -11.19 -11.05
N SER A 217 -1.80 -12.13 -10.56
CA SER A 217 -0.36 -11.91 -10.37
C SER A 217 0.41 -11.70 -11.68
N ARG A 218 -0.24 -11.88 -12.84
CA ARG A 218 0.32 -11.75 -14.20
C ARG A 218 -0.38 -10.66 -15.02
N MET A 219 -1.29 -9.90 -14.41
CA MET A 219 -1.99 -8.79 -15.07
C MET A 219 -1.11 -7.54 -15.19
N PRO A 220 -1.27 -6.73 -16.25
CA PRO A 220 -0.73 -5.38 -16.28
C PRO A 220 -1.43 -4.49 -15.23
N ALA A 221 -0.72 -3.45 -14.77
CA ALA A 221 -1.17 -2.61 -13.66
C ALA A 221 -2.55 -1.98 -13.88
N GLY A 222 -2.84 -1.49 -15.10
CA GLY A 222 -4.14 -0.89 -15.43
C GLY A 222 -5.32 -1.89 -15.40
N ALA A 223 -5.07 -3.17 -15.70
CA ALA A 223 -6.10 -4.21 -15.61
C ALA A 223 -6.41 -4.56 -14.15
N LEU A 224 -5.38 -4.69 -13.30
CA LEU A 224 -5.59 -4.94 -11.86
C LEU A 224 -6.25 -3.73 -11.18
N GLU A 225 -5.88 -2.51 -11.56
CA GLU A 225 -6.49 -1.25 -11.08
C GLU A 225 -7.97 -1.16 -11.48
N ALA A 226 -8.33 -1.58 -12.70
CA ALA A 226 -9.72 -1.63 -13.17
C ALA A 226 -10.63 -2.57 -12.34
N ILE A 227 -10.08 -3.62 -11.73
CA ILE A 227 -10.82 -4.53 -10.82
C ILE A 227 -10.92 -3.94 -9.40
N ILE A 228 -9.84 -3.30 -8.93
CA ILE A 228 -9.74 -2.73 -7.58
C ILE A 228 -10.62 -1.49 -7.42
N THR A 229 -10.55 -0.53 -8.36
CA THR A 229 -11.19 0.79 -8.19
C THR A 229 -12.72 0.72 -8.01
N PRO A 230 -13.49 -0.05 -8.82
CA PRO A 230 -14.94 -0.18 -8.60
C PRO A 230 -15.27 -0.85 -7.26
N SER A 231 -14.43 -1.81 -6.84
CA SER A 231 -14.61 -2.57 -5.59
C SER A 231 -14.35 -1.70 -4.36
N LEU A 232 -13.37 -0.78 -4.42
CA LEU A 232 -13.13 0.23 -3.38
C LEU A 232 -14.26 1.27 -3.33
N ALA A 233 -14.74 1.73 -4.49
CA ALA A 233 -15.85 2.69 -4.58
C ALA A 233 -17.17 2.16 -3.98
N VAL A 234 -17.33 0.83 -3.80
CA VAL A 234 -18.45 0.29 -3.00
C VAL A 234 -18.41 0.86 -1.59
N PHE A 235 -17.23 0.92 -0.94
CA PHE A 235 -17.08 1.45 0.42
C PHE A 235 -17.50 2.93 0.52
N ASP A 236 -17.18 3.73 -0.49
CA ASP A 236 -17.57 5.15 -0.57
C ASP A 236 -19.10 5.31 -0.69
N GLU A 237 -19.76 4.39 -1.40
CA GLU A 237 -21.23 4.35 -1.46
C GLU A 237 -21.86 3.90 -0.13
N LEU A 238 -21.19 3.05 0.66
CA LEU A 238 -21.64 2.71 2.01
C LEU A 238 -21.63 3.91 2.97
N HIS A 239 -20.73 4.88 2.82
CA HIS A 239 -20.76 6.08 3.67
C HIS A 239 -22.13 6.79 3.62
N SER A 240 -22.75 6.79 2.44
CA SER A 240 -24.04 7.44 2.23
C SER A 240 -25.24 6.70 2.85
N ARG A 241 -25.10 5.41 3.22
CA ARG A 241 -26.21 4.52 3.60
C ARG A 241 -25.77 3.45 4.61
N SER A 242 -26.50 3.29 5.72
CA SER A 242 -26.24 2.23 6.71
C SER A 242 -26.50 0.82 6.15
N LEU A 243 -25.49 0.23 5.50
CA LEU A 243 -25.56 -1.07 4.82
C LEU A 243 -25.07 -2.24 5.68
N THR A 244 -25.28 -3.46 5.18
CA THR A 244 -25.17 -4.71 5.93
C THR A 244 -23.81 -5.40 5.82
N VAL A 245 -23.56 -6.41 6.66
CA VAL A 245 -22.32 -7.20 6.66
C VAL A 245 -22.10 -7.94 5.33
N ASP A 246 -23.16 -8.37 4.66
CA ASP A 246 -23.04 -9.16 3.44
C ASP A 246 -22.60 -8.29 2.25
N GLU A 247 -23.03 -7.02 2.22
CA GLU A 247 -22.66 -6.04 1.20
C GLU A 247 -21.18 -5.60 1.27
N VAL A 248 -20.55 -5.70 2.45
CA VAL A 248 -19.12 -5.37 2.63
C VAL A 248 -18.18 -6.57 2.49
N ARG A 249 -18.72 -7.78 2.55
CA ARG A 249 -17.96 -9.03 2.44
C ARG A 249 -17.35 -9.19 1.05
N GLY A 250 -18.20 -9.20 0.02
CA GLY A 250 -17.78 -9.40 -1.36
C GLY A 250 -16.68 -8.45 -1.86
N PRO A 251 -16.78 -7.11 -1.69
CA PRO A 251 -15.69 -6.21 -2.13
C PRO A 251 -14.39 -6.49 -1.35
N SER A 252 -14.48 -6.79 -0.05
CA SER A 252 -13.30 -7.15 0.75
C SER A 252 -12.64 -8.45 0.29
N GLU A 253 -13.42 -9.47 -0.09
CA GLU A 253 -12.91 -10.75 -0.57
C GLU A 253 -12.30 -10.66 -1.97
N LEU A 254 -12.87 -9.88 -2.90
CA LEU A 254 -12.26 -9.62 -4.21
C LEU A 254 -10.96 -8.80 -4.07
N LEU A 255 -10.96 -7.77 -3.23
CA LEU A 255 -9.76 -6.97 -2.97
C LEU A 255 -8.66 -7.79 -2.26
N ALA A 256 -9.02 -8.80 -1.46
CA ALA A 256 -8.07 -9.74 -0.87
C ALA A 256 -7.38 -10.61 -1.94
N ILE A 257 -8.14 -11.11 -2.92
CA ILE A 257 -7.59 -11.86 -4.07
C ILE A 257 -6.61 -10.97 -4.86
N ALA A 258 -6.99 -9.72 -5.14
CA ALA A 258 -6.14 -8.75 -5.84
C ALA A 258 -4.88 -8.36 -5.04
N HIS A 259 -4.99 -8.22 -3.71
CA HIS A 259 -3.86 -7.94 -2.83
C HIS A 259 -2.90 -9.13 -2.74
N GLU A 260 -3.42 -10.35 -2.56
CA GLU A 260 -2.61 -11.57 -2.55
C GLU A 260 -1.90 -11.78 -3.88
N ALA A 261 -2.55 -11.47 -5.00
CA ALA A 261 -1.96 -11.47 -6.34
C ALA A 261 -0.81 -10.45 -6.49
N ASN A 262 -0.99 -9.23 -5.95
CA ASN A 262 0.04 -8.21 -5.94
C ASN A 262 1.28 -8.66 -5.13
N GLU A 263 1.06 -9.28 -3.97
CA GLU A 263 2.12 -9.86 -3.12
C GLU A 263 2.70 -11.18 -3.69
N ALA A 264 1.98 -11.90 -4.54
CA ALA A 264 2.48 -13.06 -5.28
C ALA A 264 3.39 -12.65 -6.45
N CYS A 265 2.98 -11.65 -7.24
CA CYS A 265 3.82 -11.03 -8.26
C CYS A 265 5.10 -10.47 -7.63
N PHE A 266 4.93 -9.75 -6.51
CA PHE A 266 6.05 -9.18 -5.76
C PHE A 266 7.07 -10.24 -5.31
N ARG A 267 6.63 -11.40 -4.80
CA ARG A 267 7.52 -12.52 -4.44
C ARG A 267 8.22 -13.17 -5.64
N ARG A 268 7.66 -13.08 -6.84
CA ARG A 268 8.22 -13.67 -8.08
C ARG A 268 9.20 -12.74 -8.80
N GLU A 269 8.79 -11.49 -9.00
CA GLU A 269 9.46 -10.53 -9.90
C GLU A 269 10.15 -9.38 -9.14
N MET A 270 10.19 -9.44 -7.81
CA MET A 270 10.69 -8.39 -6.91
C MET A 270 10.00 -7.02 -7.08
N ARG A 271 8.87 -6.98 -7.81
CA ARG A 271 8.09 -5.79 -8.12
C ARG A 271 6.61 -6.04 -7.84
N ARG A 272 5.95 -5.13 -7.13
CA ARG A 272 4.49 -5.10 -7.03
C ARG A 272 3.89 -4.59 -8.34
N ILE A 273 2.73 -5.13 -8.73
CA ILE A 273 1.93 -4.65 -9.87
C ILE A 273 1.44 -3.23 -9.59
N LEU A 274 0.97 -2.98 -8.37
CA LEU A 274 0.52 -1.69 -7.87
C LEU A 274 1.19 -1.38 -6.50
N PRO A 275 1.47 -0.10 -6.19
CA PRO A 275 1.80 0.31 -4.82
C PRO A 275 0.73 -0.17 -3.84
N PHE A 276 1.12 -0.64 -2.67
CA PHE A 276 0.19 -1.29 -1.73
C PHE A 276 -0.85 -0.30 -1.17
N GLU A 277 -0.51 0.99 -1.16
CA GLU A 277 -1.38 2.10 -0.79
C GLU A 277 -2.58 2.26 -1.74
N ARG A 278 -2.51 1.72 -2.96
CA ARG A 278 -3.66 1.67 -3.89
C ARG A 278 -4.79 0.75 -3.43
N PHE A 279 -4.56 -0.06 -2.41
CA PHE A 279 -5.59 -0.90 -1.79
C PHE A 279 -6.25 -0.23 -0.59
N TYR A 280 -5.77 0.92 -0.11
CA TYR A 280 -6.42 1.65 0.98
C TYR A 280 -7.79 2.18 0.56
N SER A 281 -8.79 2.03 1.43
CA SER A 281 -9.99 2.85 1.40
C SER A 281 -9.81 4.00 2.40
N SER A 282 -9.94 5.24 1.91
CA SER A 282 -9.97 6.45 2.75
C SER A 282 -11.17 6.44 3.67
N VAL A 283 -12.36 6.13 3.14
CA VAL A 283 -13.62 6.03 3.91
C VAL A 283 -13.51 5.02 5.05
N LEU A 284 -13.01 3.80 4.79
CA LEU A 284 -12.77 2.84 5.88
C LEU A 284 -11.70 3.33 6.87
N SER A 285 -10.64 3.99 6.39
CA SER A 285 -9.58 4.51 7.25
C SER A 285 -10.04 5.61 8.20
N ASP A 286 -10.95 6.49 7.75
CA ASP A 286 -11.41 7.65 8.52
C ASP A 286 -12.61 7.34 9.42
N GLU A 287 -13.44 6.34 9.07
CA GLU A 287 -14.72 6.07 9.75
C GLU A 287 -14.74 4.83 10.64
N ILE A 288 -13.81 3.88 10.44
CA ILE A 288 -13.72 2.70 11.30
C ILE A 288 -13.45 3.13 12.73
N ARG A 289 -14.44 2.95 13.59
CA ARG A 289 -14.31 3.11 15.04
C ARG A 289 -13.38 2.03 15.57
N PRO A 290 -12.13 2.35 15.98
CA PRO A 290 -11.15 1.32 16.30
C PRO A 290 -11.62 0.39 17.42
N GLU A 291 -12.40 0.91 18.38
CA GLU A 291 -12.92 0.14 19.50
C GLU A 291 -13.92 -0.93 19.10
N ASP A 292 -14.86 -0.62 18.21
CA ASP A 292 -15.91 -1.55 17.82
C ASP A 292 -15.40 -2.59 16.83
N GLU A 293 -14.46 -2.18 15.98
CA GLU A 293 -13.76 -3.03 15.04
C GLU A 293 -12.84 -4.04 15.76
N TYR A 294 -12.04 -3.58 16.73
CA TYR A 294 -11.19 -4.44 17.56
C TYR A 294 -12.01 -5.44 18.40
N LYS A 295 -13.17 -5.02 18.95
CA LYS A 295 -14.13 -5.92 19.62
C LYS A 295 -14.66 -6.98 18.65
N ARG A 296 -15.10 -6.60 17.44
CA ARG A 296 -15.60 -7.53 16.41
C ARG A 296 -14.52 -8.53 15.96
N HIS A 297 -13.28 -8.10 15.79
CA HIS A 297 -12.14 -8.98 15.49
C HIS A 297 -11.85 -10.00 16.60
N ILE A 298 -11.91 -9.60 17.88
CA ILE A 298 -11.73 -10.53 19.01
C ILE A 298 -12.87 -11.56 19.06
N LEU A 299 -14.10 -11.17 18.71
CA LEU A 299 -15.26 -12.06 18.65
C LEU A 299 -15.19 -13.02 17.46
N SER A 300 -14.73 -12.55 16.29
CA SER A 300 -14.58 -13.39 15.09
C SER A 300 -13.57 -14.52 15.31
N GLN A 301 -12.41 -14.20 15.90
CA GLN A 301 -11.40 -15.20 16.29
C GLN A 301 -11.87 -16.22 17.34
N ARG A 302 -12.99 -15.95 18.04
CA ARG A 302 -13.62 -16.87 18.99
C ARG A 302 -14.78 -17.67 18.39
N GLY A 303 -14.85 -17.76 17.05
CA GLY A 303 -15.83 -18.56 16.32
C GLY A 303 -17.24 -17.98 16.26
N LYS A 304 -17.43 -16.69 16.61
CA LYS A 304 -18.76 -16.03 16.58
C LYS A 304 -19.14 -15.40 15.24
N GLY A 305 -18.40 -15.65 14.18
CA GLY A 305 -18.80 -15.37 12.79
C GLY A 305 -18.97 -13.90 12.36
N SER A 306 -18.73 -12.92 13.24
CA SER A 306 -18.85 -11.50 12.90
C SER A 306 -17.74 -11.05 11.94
N PHE A 307 -18.12 -10.46 10.81
CA PHE A 307 -17.19 -9.80 9.89
C PHE A 307 -16.40 -8.68 10.60
N SER A 308 -15.14 -8.51 10.19
CA SER A 308 -14.27 -7.44 10.68
C SER A 308 -13.28 -7.02 9.59
N PHE A 309 -13.12 -5.71 9.39
CA PHE A 309 -12.13 -5.15 8.47
C PHE A 309 -10.67 -5.41 8.92
N LEU A 310 -10.43 -5.78 10.19
CA LEU A 310 -9.09 -6.23 10.63
C LEU A 310 -8.72 -7.63 10.09
N MET A 311 -9.63 -8.32 9.40
CA MET A 311 -9.31 -9.49 8.57
C MET A 311 -8.71 -9.08 7.21
N TYR A 312 -8.91 -7.83 6.80
CA TYR A 312 -8.47 -7.24 5.54
C TYR A 312 -7.63 -5.97 5.81
N PRO A 313 -6.56 -6.05 6.63
CA PRO A 313 -5.86 -4.86 7.13
C PRO A 313 -5.21 -4.03 6.02
N PHE A 314 -4.96 -4.61 4.84
CA PHE A 314 -4.49 -3.88 3.67
C PHE A 314 -5.46 -2.81 3.15
N LEU A 315 -6.75 -2.86 3.53
CA LEU A 315 -7.74 -1.81 3.23
C LEU A 315 -7.56 -0.57 4.11
N LEU A 316 -6.81 -0.68 5.22
CA LEU A 316 -6.66 0.37 6.22
C LEU A 316 -5.31 1.07 6.05
N SER A 317 -5.34 2.40 6.03
CA SER A 317 -4.11 3.20 6.03
C SER A 317 -3.27 2.95 7.29
N ALA A 318 -1.96 3.17 7.17
CA ALA A 318 -1.02 3.13 8.29
C ALA A 318 -1.44 4.07 9.45
N ALA A 319 -2.11 5.19 9.15
CA ALA A 319 -2.66 6.10 10.16
C ALA A 319 -3.81 5.45 10.97
N ALA A 320 -4.79 4.81 10.30
CA ALA A 320 -5.88 4.10 10.95
C ALA A 320 -5.37 2.91 11.81
N LYS A 321 -4.40 2.15 11.27
CA LYS A 321 -3.71 1.08 12.02
C LYS A 321 -2.97 1.61 13.25
N THR A 322 -2.43 2.82 13.21
CA THR A 322 -1.77 3.45 14.36
C THR A 322 -2.76 3.75 15.50
N GLU A 323 -4.01 4.12 15.18
CA GLU A 323 -5.05 4.27 16.22
C GLU A 323 -5.44 2.93 16.85
N LEU A 324 -5.55 1.87 16.04
CA LEU A 324 -5.75 0.50 16.52
C LEU A 324 -4.59 0.02 17.41
N LEU A 325 -3.34 0.38 17.07
CA LEU A 325 -2.16 0.03 17.87
C LEU A 325 -2.20 0.73 19.24
N ALA A 326 -2.50 2.03 19.26
CA ALA A 326 -2.67 2.79 20.50
C ALA A 326 -3.86 2.29 21.33
N LEU A 327 -4.93 1.79 20.69
CA LEU A 327 -6.04 1.14 21.37
C LEU A 327 -5.64 -0.21 21.99
N GLU A 328 -4.92 -1.07 21.26
CA GLU A 328 -4.42 -2.36 21.79
C GLU A 328 -3.49 -2.11 22.99
N ALA A 329 -2.63 -1.09 22.92
CA ALA A 329 -1.76 -0.66 24.01
C ALA A 329 -2.53 -0.26 25.27
N ARG A 330 -3.48 0.68 25.13
CA ARG A 330 -4.34 1.13 26.24
C ARG A 330 -5.15 -0.02 26.84
N SER A 331 -5.73 -0.87 25.99
CA SER A 331 -6.54 -2.02 26.42
C SER A 331 -5.69 -3.01 27.21
N THR A 332 -4.50 -3.35 26.70
CA THR A 332 -3.53 -4.22 27.37
C THR A 332 -3.10 -3.64 28.71
N MET A 333 -2.79 -2.34 28.78
CA MET A 333 -2.41 -1.69 30.03
C MET A 333 -3.53 -1.73 31.07
N ILE A 334 -4.77 -1.41 30.70
CA ILE A 334 -5.92 -1.43 31.62
C ILE A 334 -6.16 -2.85 32.16
N GLU A 335 -6.03 -3.88 31.32
CA GLU A 335 -6.13 -5.28 31.76
C GLU A 335 -4.98 -5.66 32.71
N ARG A 336 -3.75 -5.25 32.41
CA ARG A 336 -2.56 -5.51 33.23
C ARG A 336 -2.61 -4.79 34.59
N ILE A 337 -3.10 -3.54 34.63
CA ILE A 337 -3.33 -2.78 35.87
C ILE A 337 -4.33 -3.52 36.75
N ARG A 338 -5.53 -3.81 36.25
CA ARG A 338 -6.59 -4.54 36.98
C ARG A 338 -6.09 -5.89 37.51
N HIS A 339 -5.34 -6.62 36.70
CA HIS A 339 -4.74 -7.89 37.11
C HIS A 339 -3.69 -7.68 38.23
N SER A 340 -2.86 -6.64 38.14
CA SER A 340 -1.87 -6.32 39.18
C SER A 340 -2.50 -5.85 40.50
N GLU A 341 -3.60 -5.10 40.44
CA GLU A 341 -4.39 -4.68 41.61
C GLU A 341 -5.03 -5.87 42.31
N SER A 342 -5.64 -6.79 41.54
CA SER A 342 -6.21 -8.04 42.05
C SER A 342 -5.15 -8.89 42.78
N LEU A 343 -3.97 -9.06 42.18
CA LEU A 343 -2.84 -9.74 42.82
C LEU A 343 -2.31 -8.99 44.06
N ALA A 344 -2.29 -7.65 44.05
CA ALA A 344 -1.84 -6.86 45.20
C ALA A 344 -2.81 -6.97 46.40
N GLN A 345 -4.11 -7.07 46.13
CA GLN A 345 -5.12 -7.33 47.16
C GLN A 345 -4.90 -8.71 47.80
N SER A 346 -4.54 -9.75 47.03
CA SER A 346 -4.28 -11.10 47.56
C SER A 346 -2.95 -11.28 48.31
N ARG A 347 -2.03 -10.31 48.28
CA ARG A 347 -0.71 -10.40 48.96
C ARG A 347 -0.83 -10.37 50.49
N THR A 348 0.09 -11.06 51.17
CA THR A 348 0.26 -11.00 52.62
C THR A 348 0.80 -9.64 53.09
N ALA A 349 0.68 -9.33 54.39
CA ALA A 349 1.17 -8.06 54.95
C ALA A 349 2.69 -7.86 54.75
N ALA A 350 3.49 -8.93 54.82
CA ALA A 350 4.93 -8.88 54.59
C ALA A 350 5.28 -8.57 53.12
N GLU A 351 4.58 -9.19 52.16
CA GLU A 351 4.77 -8.93 50.73
C GLU A 351 4.31 -7.51 50.33
N ARG A 352 3.29 -6.96 50.98
CA ARG A 352 2.89 -5.55 50.79
C ARG A 352 3.94 -4.59 51.31
N ALA A 353 4.56 -4.86 52.46
CA ALA A 353 5.65 -4.04 52.99
C ALA A 353 6.89 -4.07 52.06
N ALA A 354 7.27 -5.25 51.53
CA ALA A 354 8.36 -5.39 50.57
C ALA A 354 8.10 -4.70 49.22
N ALA A 355 6.83 -4.53 48.82
CA ALA A 355 6.43 -3.91 47.55
C ALA A 355 6.17 -2.39 47.64
N ALA A 356 6.35 -1.76 48.80
CA ALA A 356 5.93 -0.37 49.03
C ALA A 356 6.67 0.68 48.16
N HIS A 357 7.90 0.40 47.71
CA HIS A 357 8.61 1.28 46.75
C HIS A 357 8.20 1.04 45.30
N THR A 358 7.72 -0.16 44.93
CA THR A 358 7.22 -0.45 43.58
C THR A 358 5.75 -0.09 43.37
N SER A 359 4.97 0.12 44.45
CA SER A 359 3.55 0.45 44.33
C SER A 359 3.28 1.86 43.78
N ASP A 360 4.12 2.85 44.09
CA ASP A 360 3.91 4.24 43.65
C ASP A 360 4.15 4.40 42.14
N ASP A 361 5.21 3.76 41.64
CA ASP A 361 5.58 3.71 40.23
C ASP A 361 4.56 2.91 39.37
N LEU A 362 3.96 1.88 39.97
CA LEU A 362 2.84 1.14 39.38
C LEU A 362 1.55 1.97 39.35
N ALA A 363 1.25 2.74 40.41
CA ALA A 363 0.07 3.60 40.51
C ALA A 363 0.13 4.84 39.59
N SER A 364 1.33 5.33 39.25
CA SER A 364 1.50 6.43 38.28
C SER A 364 0.84 6.09 36.93
N PRO A 365 -0.03 6.97 36.37
CA PRO A 365 -0.58 6.75 35.03
C PRO A 365 0.45 6.96 33.90
N PHE A 366 1.62 7.52 34.21
CA PHE A 366 2.71 7.79 33.26
C PHE A 366 3.93 6.91 33.52
N PHE A 367 4.68 6.57 32.47
CA PHE A 367 6.07 6.13 32.62
C PHE A 367 6.94 7.37 32.80
N VAL A 368 7.30 7.69 34.05
CA VAL A 368 8.17 8.84 34.32
C VAL A 368 9.62 8.43 34.08
N LEU A 369 10.31 9.18 33.22
CA LEU A 369 11.72 9.04 32.90
C LEU A 369 12.45 10.31 33.32
N GLU A 370 13.23 10.22 34.39
CA GLU A 370 14.07 11.31 34.89
C GLU A 370 15.53 11.03 34.51
N VAL A 371 16.14 11.96 33.77
CA VAL A 371 17.46 11.77 33.14
C VAL A 371 18.31 13.03 33.29
N ARG A 372 19.63 12.86 33.44
CA ARG A 372 20.59 13.96 33.35
C ARG A 372 21.10 14.09 31.90
N ARG A 373 21.39 15.31 31.43
CA ARG A 373 21.82 15.55 30.03
C ARG A 373 23.17 14.90 29.71
N ASP A 374 24.09 14.90 30.68
CA ASP A 374 25.42 14.29 30.64
C ASP A 374 25.42 12.76 30.72
N ALA A 375 24.32 12.15 31.20
CA ALA A 375 24.20 10.72 31.43
C ALA A 375 22.91 10.11 30.84
N ILE A 376 22.37 10.72 29.78
CA ILE A 376 21.04 10.40 29.24
C ILE A 376 20.88 8.93 28.86
N VAL A 377 21.90 8.30 28.25
CA VAL A 377 21.90 6.87 27.91
C VAL A 377 21.89 5.99 29.16
N GLU A 378 22.75 6.28 30.14
CA GLU A 378 22.88 5.50 31.38
C GLU A 378 21.60 5.54 32.22
N ASP A 379 21.04 6.73 32.42
CA ASP A 379 19.82 6.93 33.21
C ASP A 379 18.61 6.29 32.51
N THR A 380 18.53 6.39 31.18
CA THR A 380 17.48 5.72 30.39
C THR A 380 17.61 4.20 30.44
N LEU A 381 18.81 3.66 30.27
CA LEU A 381 19.11 2.24 30.39
C LEU A 381 18.67 1.72 31.77
N ARG A 382 19.13 2.37 32.85
CA ARG A 382 18.76 2.05 34.23
C ARG A 382 17.25 2.05 34.43
N ARG A 383 16.55 3.09 33.93
CA ARG A 383 15.09 3.22 34.08
C ARG A 383 14.32 2.15 33.31
N ILE A 384 14.67 1.88 32.05
CA ILE A 384 14.00 0.87 31.22
C ILE A 384 14.31 -0.54 31.72
N VAL A 385 15.54 -0.83 32.16
CA VAL A 385 15.92 -2.12 32.77
C VAL A 385 15.08 -2.38 34.02
N ASN A 386 15.01 -1.40 34.93
CA ASN A 386 14.27 -1.49 36.20
C ASN A 386 12.74 -1.44 36.05
N ALA A 387 12.21 -1.15 34.86
CA ALA A 387 10.78 -1.22 34.56
C ALA A 387 10.26 -2.68 34.65
N SER A 388 9.91 -3.09 35.86
CA SER A 388 9.38 -4.42 36.18
C SER A 388 8.01 -4.29 36.86
N PRO A 389 6.93 -4.85 36.28
CA PRO A 389 6.85 -5.56 35.00
C PRO A 389 7.02 -4.64 33.77
N LYS A 390 7.46 -5.22 32.63
CA LYS A 390 7.79 -4.50 31.39
C LYS A 390 6.61 -3.80 30.70
N TRP A 391 5.37 -4.22 30.96
CA TRP A 391 4.19 -3.54 30.39
C TRP A 391 4.08 -2.07 30.81
N GLN A 392 4.80 -1.64 31.85
CA GLN A 392 4.90 -0.22 32.22
C GLN A 392 5.45 0.67 31.09
N LEU A 393 6.23 0.12 30.15
CA LEU A 393 6.71 0.83 28.96
C LEU A 393 5.58 1.22 27.98
N LEU A 394 4.38 0.65 28.15
CA LEU A 394 3.16 1.05 27.42
C LEU A 394 2.49 2.29 28.02
N LYS A 395 2.84 2.70 29.25
CA LYS A 395 2.28 3.93 29.86
C LYS A 395 2.76 5.14 29.05
N PRO A 396 1.93 6.19 28.88
CA PRO A 396 2.38 7.42 28.23
C PRO A 396 3.67 7.93 28.88
N LEU A 397 4.69 8.19 28.07
CA LEU A 397 5.99 8.65 28.56
C LEU A 397 5.85 10.08 29.09
N ARG A 398 6.52 10.37 30.19
CA ARG A 398 6.73 11.72 30.69
C ARG A 398 8.19 11.90 31.04
N VAL A 399 8.89 12.78 30.33
CA VAL A 399 10.32 13.02 30.55
C VAL A 399 10.54 14.20 31.50
N LYS A 400 11.62 14.12 32.30
CA LYS A 400 12.14 15.22 33.11
C LYS A 400 13.67 15.26 32.95
N PHE A 401 14.21 16.42 32.62
CA PHE A 401 15.64 16.67 32.78
C PHE A 401 15.93 17.07 34.23
N ALA A 402 16.89 16.38 34.85
CA ALA A 402 17.22 16.58 36.26
C ALA A 402 17.75 18.00 36.50
N GLY A 403 17.13 18.74 37.43
CA GLY A 403 17.46 20.13 37.74
C GLY A 403 16.74 21.19 36.89
N GLU A 404 15.95 20.79 35.89
CA GLU A 404 15.21 21.71 35.01
C GLU A 404 13.74 21.84 35.43
N ALA A 405 13.24 23.08 35.47
CA ALA A 405 11.84 23.37 35.72
C ALA A 405 11.04 23.24 34.42
N GLY A 406 10.32 22.13 34.25
CA GLY A 406 9.49 21.89 33.07
C GLY A 406 8.32 20.95 33.31
N ILE A 407 7.19 21.22 32.64
CA ILE A 407 6.07 20.29 32.53
C ILE A 407 6.10 19.73 31.10
N ASP A 408 6.34 18.43 30.97
CA ASP A 408 6.33 17.76 29.67
C ASP A 408 4.90 17.64 29.11
N GLU A 409 4.53 18.61 28.28
CA GLU A 409 3.33 18.59 27.43
C GLU A 409 3.63 17.97 26.04
N GLY A 410 4.82 17.38 25.85
CA GLY A 410 5.27 16.75 24.61
C GLY A 410 6.62 17.27 24.10
N GLY A 411 6.94 18.53 24.36
CA GLY A 411 8.20 19.15 23.91
C GLY A 411 9.45 18.51 24.54
N VAL A 412 9.44 18.28 25.85
CA VAL A 412 10.56 17.67 26.59
C VAL A 412 10.78 16.22 26.14
N ARG A 413 9.69 15.46 25.93
CA ARG A 413 9.77 14.12 25.33
C ARG A 413 10.35 14.12 23.92
N LYS A 414 9.99 15.09 23.08
CA LYS A 414 10.52 15.22 21.71
C LYS A 414 12.02 15.54 21.72
N GLU A 415 12.43 16.48 22.58
CA GLU A 415 13.84 16.81 22.82
C GLU A 415 14.65 15.58 23.27
N PHE A 416 14.13 14.84 24.25
CA PHE A 416 14.74 13.61 24.74
C PHE A 416 15.03 12.60 23.62
N PHE A 417 14.03 12.33 22.76
CA PHE A 417 14.23 11.42 21.62
C PHE A 417 15.25 11.97 20.62
N GLN A 418 15.24 13.28 20.33
CA GLN A 418 16.25 13.90 19.46
C GLN A 418 17.68 13.74 20.01
N VAL A 419 17.89 13.98 21.32
CA VAL A 419 19.21 13.87 21.95
C VAL A 419 19.67 12.40 22.00
N ILE A 420 18.84 11.49 22.51
CA ILE A 420 19.26 10.08 22.67
C ILE A 420 19.43 9.37 21.32
N THR A 421 18.63 9.70 20.30
CA THR A 421 18.79 9.15 18.95
C THR A 421 20.11 9.60 18.32
N ARG A 422 20.47 10.88 18.44
CA ARG A 422 21.75 11.41 17.94
C ARG A 422 22.99 10.86 18.67
N GLN A 423 22.84 10.30 19.86
CA GLN A 423 23.93 9.63 20.56
C GLN A 423 24.05 8.14 20.19
N LEU A 424 22.94 7.42 20.04
CA LEU A 424 22.95 5.96 19.88
C LEU A 424 22.90 5.47 18.42
N PHE A 425 22.34 6.26 17.50
CA PHE A 425 22.15 5.87 16.10
C PHE A 425 23.21 6.55 15.21
N THR A 426 24.47 6.50 15.64
CA THR A 426 25.64 6.98 14.90
C THR A 426 26.66 5.86 14.74
N VAL A 427 27.52 5.98 13.73
CA VAL A 427 28.63 5.03 13.51
C VAL A 427 29.66 5.14 14.64
N ASP A 428 29.89 6.36 15.16
CA ASP A 428 30.85 6.63 16.24
C ASP A 428 30.52 5.92 17.56
N TYR A 429 29.23 5.66 17.85
CA TYR A 429 28.83 4.89 19.03
C TYR A 429 29.14 3.38 18.87
N GLY A 430 29.43 2.89 17.66
CA GLY A 430 29.90 1.53 17.40
C GLY A 430 28.83 0.43 17.40
N MET A 431 27.55 0.78 17.60
CA MET A 431 26.42 -0.15 17.42
C MET A 431 26.06 -0.34 15.95
N PHE A 432 26.14 0.71 15.15
CA PHE A 432 25.79 0.67 13.72
C PHE A 432 27.01 0.93 12.83
N ARG A 433 26.94 0.44 11.60
CA ARG A 433 27.81 0.83 10.49
C ARG A 433 26.95 1.41 9.37
N GLU A 434 27.52 2.28 8.56
CA GLU A 434 26.85 2.79 7.36
C GLU A 434 27.06 1.84 6.17
N GLU A 435 26.06 1.72 5.31
CA GLU A 435 26.12 0.99 4.04
C GLU A 435 26.38 1.96 2.88
N PRO A 436 27.56 1.96 2.25
CA PRO A 436 27.96 3.00 1.30
C PRO A 436 27.10 3.14 0.04
N GLU A 437 26.38 2.10 -0.38
CA GLU A 437 25.51 2.17 -1.56
C GLU A 437 24.19 2.91 -1.30
N THR A 438 23.74 2.97 -0.04
CA THR A 438 22.40 3.44 0.33
C THR A 438 22.39 4.48 1.45
N ASN A 439 23.54 4.76 2.06
CA ASN A 439 23.72 5.63 3.24
C ASN A 439 22.78 5.23 4.40
N THR A 440 22.46 3.94 4.51
CA THR A 440 21.61 3.40 5.58
C THR A 440 22.44 2.80 6.71
N LEU A 441 21.93 2.91 7.93
CA LEU A 441 22.50 2.27 9.11
C LEU A 441 22.19 0.76 9.08
N TRP A 442 23.21 -0.04 9.35
CA TRP A 442 23.13 -1.48 9.53
C TRP A 442 23.76 -1.89 10.85
N PHE A 443 23.30 -3.01 11.42
CA PHE A 443 23.84 -3.55 12.66
C PHE A 443 25.32 -3.87 12.49
N ASN A 444 26.16 -3.33 13.37
CA ASN A 444 27.56 -3.68 13.41
C ASN A 444 27.73 -5.05 14.08
N HIS A 445 27.95 -6.09 13.28
CA HIS A 445 28.22 -7.44 13.75
C HIS A 445 29.48 -7.57 14.64
N ASP A 446 30.42 -6.62 14.57
CA ASP A 446 31.59 -6.54 15.45
C ASP A 446 31.32 -5.72 16.73
N SER A 447 30.09 -5.25 16.95
CA SER A 447 29.78 -4.38 18.09
C SER A 447 30.01 -5.10 19.43
N VAL A 448 30.83 -4.49 20.28
CA VAL A 448 31.12 -4.96 21.65
C VAL A 448 30.04 -4.56 22.68
N GLU A 449 29.03 -3.82 22.24
CA GLU A 449 27.98 -3.29 23.10
C GLU A 449 27.07 -4.39 23.65
N SER A 450 26.67 -4.24 24.91
CA SER A 450 26.00 -5.31 25.65
C SER A 450 24.61 -5.62 25.11
N ARG A 451 24.17 -6.87 25.31
CA ARG A 451 22.78 -7.31 25.09
C ARG A 451 21.73 -6.35 25.65
N VAL A 452 22.02 -5.70 26.78
CA VAL A 452 21.08 -4.81 27.46
C VAL A 452 20.96 -3.46 26.75
N GLN A 453 22.03 -2.97 26.12
CA GLN A 453 22.00 -1.75 25.29
C GLN A 453 21.26 -1.99 23.97
N TRP A 454 21.40 -3.17 23.38
CA TRP A 454 20.56 -3.60 22.25
C TRP A 454 19.08 -3.69 22.64
N GLU A 455 18.74 -4.28 23.80
CA GLU A 455 17.37 -4.29 24.33
C GLU A 455 16.84 -2.87 24.66
N LEU A 456 17.71 -1.92 25.05
CA LEU A 456 17.37 -0.51 25.19
C LEU A 456 17.00 0.12 23.84
N LEU A 457 17.85 -0.02 22.82
CA LEU A 457 17.59 0.54 21.48
C LEU A 457 16.23 0.10 20.92
N GLY A 458 15.94 -1.20 21.02
CA GLY A 458 14.65 -1.73 20.59
C GLY A 458 13.48 -1.17 21.41
N SER A 459 13.65 -1.05 22.74
CA SER A 459 12.61 -0.47 23.60
C SER A 459 12.36 1.01 23.28
N LEU A 460 13.42 1.79 23.00
CA LEU A 460 13.31 3.19 22.57
C LEU A 460 12.54 3.32 21.26
N LEU A 461 12.85 2.47 20.28
CA LEU A 461 12.14 2.44 18.99
C LEU A 461 10.64 2.16 19.18
N GLY A 462 10.30 1.18 20.02
CA GLY A 462 8.91 0.88 20.36
C GLY A 462 8.23 2.00 21.15
N MET A 463 8.93 2.64 22.08
CA MET A 463 8.40 3.76 22.87
C MET A 463 8.15 5.00 22.01
N ALA A 464 8.98 5.27 21.01
CA ALA A 464 8.77 6.36 20.06
C ALA A 464 7.43 6.21 19.33
N ILE A 465 7.15 5.00 18.81
CA ILE A 465 5.89 4.65 18.14
C ILE A 465 4.66 4.92 19.03
N HIS A 466 4.61 4.37 20.25
CA HIS A 466 3.45 4.56 21.15
C HIS A 466 3.25 6.02 21.58
N ASN A 467 4.32 6.81 21.59
CA ASN A 467 4.26 8.24 21.92
C ASN A 467 4.09 9.14 20.67
N SER A 468 3.89 8.56 19.48
CA SER A 468 3.78 9.28 18.20
C SER A 468 4.96 10.22 17.92
N ILE A 469 6.16 9.80 18.32
CA ILE A 469 7.42 10.52 18.05
C ILE A 469 8.12 9.83 16.87
N ILE A 470 8.39 10.60 15.81
CA ILE A 470 9.26 10.16 14.72
C ILE A 470 10.73 10.35 15.10
N LEU A 471 11.56 9.40 14.70
CA LEU A 471 13.01 9.38 14.93
C LEU A 471 13.75 9.67 13.63
N ASP A 472 14.82 10.45 13.73
CA ASP A 472 15.73 10.71 12.62
C ASP A 472 16.74 9.55 12.49
N VAL A 473 16.25 8.42 11.98
CA VAL A 473 17.02 7.20 11.74
C VAL A 473 16.83 6.73 10.30
N GLN A 474 17.89 6.20 9.70
CA GLN A 474 17.88 5.74 8.30
C GLN A 474 18.19 4.25 8.25
N PHE A 475 17.18 3.41 8.48
CA PHE A 475 17.30 1.96 8.33
C PHE A 475 16.77 1.49 6.97
N PRO A 476 17.33 0.43 6.38
CA PRO A 476 16.71 -0.24 5.24
C PRO A 476 15.43 -0.96 5.68
N THR A 477 14.43 -1.06 4.79
CA THR A 477 13.08 -1.61 5.07
C THR A 477 13.11 -2.98 5.76
N VAL A 478 14.13 -3.79 5.44
CA VAL A 478 14.37 -5.12 6.02
C VAL A 478 14.45 -5.13 7.55
N VAL A 479 14.92 -4.05 8.19
CA VAL A 479 14.95 -3.96 9.67
C VAL A 479 13.54 -4.06 10.22
N TYR A 480 12.59 -3.33 9.64
CA TYR A 480 11.19 -3.36 10.03
C TYR A 480 10.52 -4.70 9.65
N ARG A 481 10.87 -5.28 8.51
CA ARG A 481 10.45 -6.63 8.10
C ARG A 481 10.82 -7.69 9.14
N ARG A 482 12.08 -7.68 9.61
CA ARG A 482 12.56 -8.60 10.65
C ARG A 482 11.95 -8.33 12.03
N LEU A 483 11.70 -7.07 12.39
CA LEU A 483 10.96 -6.71 13.61
C LEU A 483 9.53 -7.30 13.61
N LEU A 484 8.85 -7.26 12.46
CA LEU A 484 7.54 -7.90 12.25
C LEU A 484 7.61 -9.43 12.22
N GLY A 485 8.79 -10.03 12.14
CA GLY A 485 9.00 -11.47 12.01
C GLY A 485 8.60 -12.03 10.63
N GLN A 486 8.66 -11.19 9.61
CA GLN A 486 8.48 -11.58 8.21
C GLN A 486 9.82 -12.06 7.62
N PRO A 487 9.82 -13.04 6.70
CA PRO A 487 11.05 -13.58 6.12
C PRO A 487 11.74 -12.58 5.19
N VAL A 488 13.06 -12.55 5.19
CA VAL A 488 13.86 -11.75 4.25
C VAL A 488 13.89 -12.35 2.84
N THR A 489 14.14 -11.50 1.84
CA THR A 489 14.14 -11.84 0.40
C THR A 489 15.30 -11.18 -0.34
N LEU A 490 15.54 -11.58 -1.59
CA LEU A 490 16.55 -10.92 -2.44
C LEU A 490 16.21 -9.44 -2.73
N ARG A 491 14.93 -9.00 -2.71
CA ARG A 491 14.60 -7.56 -2.74
C ARG A 491 15.08 -6.83 -1.49
N ASP A 492 14.96 -7.45 -0.32
CA ASP A 492 15.45 -6.83 0.92
C ASP A 492 16.96 -6.59 0.86
N LEU A 493 17.70 -7.49 0.18
CA LEU A 493 19.10 -7.27 -0.16
C LEU A 493 19.26 -6.21 -1.26
N ALA A 494 18.36 -6.11 -2.25
CA ALA A 494 18.43 -5.09 -3.30
C ALA A 494 18.17 -3.66 -2.80
N GLU A 495 17.34 -3.49 -1.77
CA GLU A 495 17.11 -2.20 -1.10
C GLU A 495 18.26 -1.80 -0.17
N PHE A 496 19.09 -2.76 0.24
CA PHE A 496 20.22 -2.55 1.16
C PHE A 496 21.57 -2.46 0.43
N ARG A 497 21.87 -3.44 -0.42
CA ARG A 497 23.07 -3.61 -1.25
C ARG A 497 22.68 -3.90 -2.71
N PRO A 498 22.24 -2.88 -3.47
CA PRO A 498 21.85 -3.00 -4.88
C PRO A 498 22.84 -3.78 -5.76
N SER A 499 24.15 -3.56 -5.60
CA SER A 499 25.18 -4.20 -6.45
C SER A 499 25.21 -5.72 -6.27
N VAL A 500 25.24 -6.17 -5.01
CA VAL A 500 25.28 -7.60 -4.64
C VAL A 500 24.00 -8.29 -5.08
N ALA A 501 22.83 -7.68 -4.82
CA ALA A 501 21.56 -8.25 -5.24
C ALA A 501 21.46 -8.38 -6.76
N LYS A 502 21.92 -7.38 -7.52
CA LYS A 502 21.99 -7.44 -8.99
C LYS A 502 22.87 -8.59 -9.48
N SER A 503 24.01 -8.84 -8.85
CA SER A 503 24.88 -9.97 -9.18
C SER A 503 24.22 -11.33 -8.88
N LEU A 504 23.50 -11.44 -7.76
CA LEU A 504 22.75 -12.66 -7.41
C LEU A 504 21.53 -12.88 -8.32
N SER A 505 20.82 -11.82 -8.74
CA SER A 505 19.79 -11.91 -9.78
C SER A 505 20.38 -12.39 -11.11
N ALA A 506 21.51 -11.82 -11.55
CA ALA A 506 22.16 -12.26 -12.78
C ALA A 506 22.59 -13.74 -12.74
N LEU A 507 22.98 -14.26 -11.57
CA LEU A 507 23.23 -15.70 -11.36
C LEU A 507 21.94 -16.52 -11.50
N LEU A 508 20.80 -16.07 -10.95
CA LEU A 508 19.50 -16.74 -11.12
C LEU A 508 19.06 -16.77 -12.58
N ASP A 509 19.25 -15.64 -13.30
CA ASP A 509 18.85 -15.46 -14.69
C ASP A 509 19.79 -16.17 -15.69
N TYR A 510 20.96 -16.64 -15.25
CA TYR A 510 21.93 -17.31 -16.11
C TYR A 510 21.48 -18.73 -16.51
N GLU A 511 21.34 -19.02 -17.81
CA GLU A 511 20.77 -20.29 -18.29
C GLU A 511 21.80 -21.36 -18.73
N ALA A 512 23.05 -20.99 -19.00
CA ALA A 512 24.05 -21.92 -19.53
C ALA A 512 24.63 -22.85 -18.44
N ASP A 513 24.90 -24.11 -18.78
CA ASP A 513 25.31 -25.16 -17.82
C ASP A 513 26.83 -25.18 -17.55
N ASP A 514 27.43 -24.00 -17.46
CA ASP A 514 28.86 -23.73 -17.26
C ASP A 514 29.14 -22.75 -16.10
N ILE A 515 28.16 -22.54 -15.19
CA ILE A 515 28.32 -21.69 -13.99
C ILE A 515 29.59 -22.01 -13.20
N GLU A 516 29.90 -23.29 -13.01
CA GLU A 516 31.06 -23.74 -12.23
C GLU A 516 32.38 -23.29 -12.87
N ASP A 517 32.50 -23.42 -14.20
CA ASP A 517 33.68 -23.02 -14.98
C ASP A 517 33.80 -21.50 -15.16
N VAL A 518 32.68 -20.80 -15.38
CA VAL A 518 32.65 -19.36 -15.71
C VAL A 518 32.69 -18.48 -14.46
N MET A 519 31.99 -18.86 -13.39
CA MET A 519 31.83 -18.04 -12.19
C MET A 519 32.69 -18.51 -11.02
N ALA A 520 33.10 -19.79 -10.99
CA ALA A 520 33.95 -20.39 -9.96
C ALA A 520 33.50 -20.09 -8.51
N LEU A 521 32.18 -20.05 -8.28
CA LEU A 521 31.58 -19.83 -6.98
C LEU A 521 31.41 -21.14 -6.21
N ASP A 522 31.60 -21.09 -4.90
CA ASP A 522 31.25 -22.15 -3.96
C ASP A 522 30.20 -21.65 -2.94
N PHE A 523 29.77 -22.49 -2.00
CA PHE A 523 28.83 -22.08 -0.95
C PHE A 523 29.54 -21.34 0.20
N THR A 524 30.32 -20.31 -0.11
CA THR A 524 30.90 -19.40 0.88
C THR A 524 30.54 -17.94 0.62
N ALA A 525 30.72 -17.10 1.62
CA ALA A 525 30.60 -15.65 1.52
C ALA A 525 31.74 -14.96 2.27
N SER A 526 32.27 -13.88 1.69
CA SER A 526 33.31 -13.06 2.31
C SER A 526 32.70 -11.84 3.01
N TYR A 527 33.24 -11.49 4.18
CA TYR A 527 32.84 -10.32 4.95
C TYR A 527 34.02 -9.73 5.72
N ASP A 528 34.02 -8.41 5.89
CA ASP A 528 35.04 -7.73 6.70
C ASP A 528 34.60 -7.70 8.16
N SER A 529 35.51 -8.14 9.04
CA SER A 529 35.35 -8.12 10.49
C SER A 529 36.66 -7.70 11.15
N TRP A 530 36.61 -6.65 11.97
CA TRP A 530 37.79 -5.98 12.56
C TRP A 530 38.87 -5.57 11.55
N GLY A 531 38.46 -5.17 10.34
CA GLY A 531 39.37 -4.77 9.25
C GLY A 531 40.09 -5.94 8.56
N ALA A 532 39.75 -7.19 8.88
CA ALA A 532 40.22 -8.38 8.19
C ALA A 532 39.07 -9.04 7.42
N SER A 533 39.31 -9.40 6.16
CA SER A 533 38.35 -10.17 5.38
C SER A 533 38.32 -11.62 5.88
N LYS A 534 37.12 -12.13 6.16
CA LYS A 534 36.84 -13.48 6.65
C LYS A 534 35.89 -14.18 5.69
N THR A 535 36.03 -15.50 5.59
CA THR A 535 35.13 -16.36 4.81
C THR A 535 34.19 -17.11 5.75
N HIS A 536 32.91 -17.17 5.39
CA HIS A 536 31.86 -17.92 6.07
C HIS A 536 31.32 -19.01 5.14
N GLU A 537 31.20 -20.26 5.60
CA GLU A 537 30.53 -21.31 4.83
C GLU A 537 29.01 -21.19 4.99
N LEU A 538 28.29 -20.92 3.90
CA LEU A 538 26.83 -20.73 3.89
C LEU A 538 26.03 -22.01 4.16
N VAL A 539 26.69 -23.17 4.02
CA VAL A 539 26.24 -24.51 4.41
C VAL A 539 27.46 -25.30 4.92
N PRO A 540 27.30 -26.39 5.69
CA PRO A 540 28.43 -27.22 6.10
C PRO A 540 29.23 -27.75 4.90
N ASP A 541 30.56 -27.69 4.97
CA ASP A 541 31.48 -28.02 3.87
C ASP A 541 31.26 -27.16 2.60
N GLY A 542 30.76 -25.93 2.78
CA GLY A 542 30.41 -25.01 1.71
C GLY A 542 31.54 -24.72 0.73
N ALA A 543 32.79 -24.64 1.20
CA ALA A 543 33.98 -24.43 0.36
C ALA A 543 34.34 -25.63 -0.54
N LYS A 544 33.62 -26.75 -0.43
CA LYS A 544 33.77 -27.94 -1.28
C LYS A 544 32.55 -28.16 -2.18
N ARG A 545 31.56 -27.27 -2.13
CA ARG A 545 30.30 -27.36 -2.86
C ARG A 545 30.25 -26.26 -3.91
N PRO A 546 30.55 -26.55 -5.19
CA PRO A 546 30.44 -25.55 -6.25
C PRO A 546 28.98 -25.13 -6.48
N VAL A 547 28.79 -23.90 -6.93
CA VAL A 547 27.50 -23.40 -7.40
C VAL A 547 27.25 -23.88 -8.82
N THR A 548 26.10 -24.51 -9.05
CA THR A 548 25.69 -25.11 -10.32
C THR A 548 24.25 -24.74 -10.66
N GLN A 549 23.80 -24.99 -11.90
CA GLN A 549 22.43 -24.71 -12.31
C GLN A 549 21.37 -25.32 -11.37
N ALA A 550 21.63 -26.53 -10.87
CA ALA A 550 20.71 -27.23 -9.97
C ALA A 550 20.64 -26.64 -8.55
N ASN A 551 21.63 -25.86 -8.11
CA ASN A 551 21.74 -25.40 -6.72
C ASN A 551 21.85 -23.86 -6.55
N LYS A 552 21.96 -23.09 -7.63
CA LYS A 552 22.10 -21.62 -7.61
C LYS A 552 21.01 -20.90 -6.81
N ALA A 553 19.77 -21.38 -6.86
CA ALA A 553 18.67 -20.82 -6.08
C ALA A 553 18.85 -21.03 -4.57
N GLU A 554 19.41 -22.18 -4.15
CA GLU A 554 19.75 -22.44 -2.76
C GLU A 554 20.92 -21.55 -2.31
N TYR A 555 21.97 -21.41 -3.13
CA TYR A 555 23.09 -20.51 -2.85
C TYR A 555 22.62 -19.06 -2.60
N VAL A 556 21.80 -18.52 -3.51
CA VAL A 556 21.25 -17.15 -3.38
C VAL A 556 20.39 -17.02 -2.12
N GLN A 557 19.51 -18.00 -1.84
CA GLN A 557 18.69 -17.98 -0.62
C GLN A 557 19.56 -17.99 0.65
N ARG A 558 20.59 -18.85 0.69
CA ARG A 558 21.52 -18.95 1.83
C ARG A 558 22.31 -17.66 2.03
N TYR A 559 22.83 -17.07 0.96
CA TYR A 559 23.53 -15.79 1.03
C TYR A 559 22.64 -14.68 1.61
N VAL A 560 21.39 -14.58 1.13
CA VAL A 560 20.41 -13.58 1.59
C VAL A 560 20.06 -13.77 3.08
N THR A 561 19.76 -15.00 3.52
CA THR A 561 19.50 -15.32 4.93
C THR A 561 20.70 -15.01 5.81
N TRP A 562 21.90 -15.43 5.40
CA TRP A 562 23.13 -15.15 6.14
C TRP A 562 23.38 -13.65 6.30
N ALA A 563 23.36 -12.89 5.20
CA ALA A 563 23.73 -11.47 5.19
C ALA A 563 22.73 -10.59 5.97
N LEU A 564 21.43 -10.90 5.91
CA LEU A 564 20.36 -10.07 6.49
C LEU A 564 19.89 -10.57 7.86
N GLU A 565 20.06 -11.86 8.18
CA GLU A 565 19.59 -12.46 9.43
C GLU A 565 20.72 -12.95 10.35
N GLU A 566 21.54 -13.89 9.87
CA GLU A 566 22.46 -14.66 10.70
C GLU A 566 23.68 -13.84 11.15
N LEU A 567 24.30 -13.10 10.22
CA LEU A 567 25.51 -12.29 10.45
C LEU A 567 25.35 -11.26 11.57
N ILE A 568 24.12 -10.81 11.83
CA ILE A 568 23.80 -9.79 12.86
C ILE A 568 22.88 -10.33 13.96
N SER A 569 22.73 -11.65 14.08
CA SER A 569 21.75 -12.27 14.98
C SER A 569 21.99 -11.92 16.46
N GLU A 570 23.27 -11.86 16.88
CA GLU A 570 23.65 -11.55 18.26
C GLU A 570 23.24 -10.13 18.69
N GLN A 571 23.27 -9.17 17.78
CA GLN A 571 22.83 -7.79 18.01
C GLN A 571 21.32 -7.63 17.77
N PHE A 572 20.78 -8.28 16.74
CA PHE A 572 19.39 -8.10 16.32
C PHE A 572 18.38 -8.75 17.25
N GLU A 573 18.58 -9.97 17.75
CA GLU A 573 17.58 -10.63 18.59
C GLU A 573 17.36 -9.93 19.95
N PRO A 574 18.38 -9.39 20.63
CA PRO A 574 18.19 -8.48 21.76
C PRO A 574 17.45 -7.19 21.39
N PHE A 575 17.79 -6.55 20.26
CA PHE A 575 17.09 -5.38 19.76
C PHE A 575 15.59 -5.67 19.50
N ARG A 576 15.30 -6.76 18.79
CA ARG A 576 13.94 -7.25 18.54
C ARG A 576 13.18 -7.56 19.83
N LYS A 577 13.83 -8.18 20.82
CA LYS A 577 13.25 -8.39 22.16
C LYS A 577 12.93 -7.06 22.86
N GLY A 578 13.84 -6.08 22.77
CA GLY A 578 13.62 -4.72 23.24
C GLY A 578 12.35 -4.11 22.65
N PHE A 579 12.23 -4.15 21.33
CA PHE A 579 11.06 -3.67 20.59
C PHE A 579 9.79 -4.42 20.99
N ALA A 580 9.83 -5.75 21.06
CA ALA A 580 8.71 -6.60 21.44
C ALA A 580 8.26 -6.45 22.91
N ASN A 581 9.05 -5.84 23.80
CA ASN A 581 8.58 -5.46 25.13
C ASN A 581 7.51 -4.35 25.09
N VAL A 582 7.44 -3.60 23.98
CA VAL A 582 6.64 -2.38 23.84
C VAL A 582 5.67 -2.50 22.66
N VAL A 583 6.13 -2.90 21.48
CA VAL A 583 5.29 -3.16 20.30
C VAL A 583 4.99 -4.66 20.25
N SER A 584 3.91 -5.06 20.92
CA SER A 584 3.44 -6.44 20.99
C SER A 584 1.92 -6.51 20.85
N GLY A 585 1.41 -7.67 20.47
CA GLY A 585 -0.02 -7.90 20.28
C GLY A 585 -0.36 -8.46 18.90
N LYS A 586 -1.57 -8.17 18.44
CA LYS A 586 -2.10 -8.59 17.13
C LYS A 586 -2.02 -7.45 16.11
N VAL A 587 -2.22 -6.20 16.53
CA VAL A 587 -2.23 -5.06 15.62
C VAL A 587 -0.87 -4.80 14.97
N PRO A 588 0.30 -4.98 15.63
CA PRO A 588 1.60 -4.89 14.94
C PRO A 588 1.71 -5.78 13.69
N LYS A 589 1.03 -6.93 13.66
CA LYS A 589 1.06 -7.87 12.52
C LYS A 589 0.16 -7.45 11.36
N MET A 590 -0.61 -6.37 11.52
CA MET A 590 -1.48 -5.80 10.48
C MET A 590 -0.74 -4.77 9.60
N PHE A 591 0.49 -4.39 9.98
CA PHE A 591 1.34 -3.48 9.23
C PHE A 591 2.24 -4.22 8.23
N GLN A 592 2.51 -3.59 7.09
CA GLN A 592 3.65 -3.91 6.22
C GLN A 592 4.94 -3.31 6.79
N ALA A 593 6.09 -3.76 6.30
CA ALA A 593 7.40 -3.26 6.74
C ALA A 593 7.56 -1.77 6.41
N GLU A 594 7.11 -1.36 5.22
CA GLU A 594 7.05 0.02 4.75
C GLU A 594 6.14 0.90 5.65
N GLU A 595 5.02 0.38 6.13
CA GLU A 595 4.18 1.12 7.09
C GLU A 595 4.86 1.27 8.44
N MET A 596 5.55 0.23 8.91
CA MET A 596 6.30 0.28 10.17
C MET A 596 7.50 1.25 10.09
N GLU A 597 8.13 1.41 8.93
CA GLU A 597 9.10 2.50 8.67
C GLU A 597 8.42 3.87 8.85
N LEU A 598 7.22 4.08 8.29
CA LEU A 598 6.49 5.35 8.41
C LEU A 598 6.11 5.69 9.86
N LEU A 599 5.79 4.69 10.69
CA LEU A 599 5.54 4.88 12.13
C LEU A 599 6.80 5.33 12.89
N VAL A 600 7.98 4.89 12.46
CA VAL A 600 9.26 5.20 13.10
C VAL A 600 9.86 6.51 12.59
N THR A 601 9.95 6.69 11.27
CA THR A 601 10.74 7.78 10.65
C THR A 601 9.87 8.92 10.15
N GLY A 602 8.59 8.66 9.86
CA GLY A 602 7.71 9.61 9.19
C GLY A 602 7.85 9.61 7.67
N SER A 603 6.87 10.24 7.01
CA SER A 603 6.78 10.30 5.55
C SER A 603 7.79 11.29 4.94
N LYS A 604 8.26 10.95 3.75
CA LYS A 604 9.06 11.85 2.89
C LYS A 604 8.18 12.81 2.08
N ASP A 605 6.87 12.54 1.97
CA ASP A 605 5.89 13.39 1.28
C ASP A 605 5.50 14.59 2.17
N LEU A 606 5.69 15.81 1.65
CA LEU A 606 5.62 17.06 2.41
C LEU A 606 4.57 18.02 1.82
N ASP A 607 3.32 17.86 2.25
CA ASP A 607 2.22 18.77 1.90
C ASP A 607 2.28 20.09 2.71
N PHE A 608 3.01 21.08 2.19
CA PHE A 608 3.13 22.40 2.81
C PHE A 608 1.82 23.21 2.81
N ALA A 609 0.87 22.90 1.92
CA ALA A 609 -0.45 23.53 1.95
C ALA A 609 -1.23 23.10 3.21
N LYS A 610 -1.16 21.81 3.57
CA LYS A 610 -1.69 21.32 4.85
C LYS A 610 -0.94 21.91 6.05
N LEU A 611 0.39 22.07 5.99
CA LEU A 611 1.14 22.74 7.06
C LEU A 611 0.64 24.19 7.28
N LYS A 612 0.47 24.95 6.20
CA LYS A 612 -0.08 26.31 6.21
C LYS A 612 -1.48 26.37 6.83
N SER A 613 -2.35 25.42 6.51
CA SER A 613 -3.72 25.36 7.08
C SER A 613 -3.76 25.04 8.58
N ALA A 614 -2.74 24.34 9.10
CA ALA A 614 -2.63 23.95 10.50
C ALA A 614 -1.82 24.94 11.36
N ALA A 615 -1.10 25.87 10.71
CA ALA A 615 -0.22 26.82 11.35
C ALA A 615 -0.97 27.82 12.24
N ARG A 616 -0.32 28.21 13.33
CA ARG A 616 -0.80 29.19 14.31
C ARG A 616 0.13 30.39 14.31
N TYR A 617 -0.43 31.53 14.68
CA TYR A 617 0.28 32.81 14.76
C TYR A 617 0.03 33.43 16.13
N GLU A 618 1.05 34.04 16.71
CA GLU A 618 0.91 34.83 17.94
C GLU A 618 0.95 36.33 17.62
N GLU A 619 0.13 37.11 18.32
CA GLU A 619 0.00 38.55 18.12
C GLU A 619 1.37 39.26 18.15
N PRO A 620 1.64 40.21 17.23
CA PRO A 620 0.71 40.82 16.28
C PRO A 620 0.59 40.07 14.92
N TYR A 621 1.15 38.86 14.78
CA TYR A 621 0.98 38.09 13.55
C TYR A 621 -0.35 37.34 13.53
N ASP A 622 -0.96 37.33 12.35
CA ASP A 622 -2.10 36.51 11.98
C ASP A 622 -1.93 35.99 10.54
N ALA A 623 -2.90 35.24 10.02
CA ALA A 623 -2.85 34.69 8.66
C ALA A 623 -2.94 35.76 7.55
N ASP A 624 -3.40 36.97 7.87
CA ASP A 624 -3.54 38.10 6.95
C ASP A 624 -2.35 39.07 6.97
N HIS A 625 -1.49 38.98 8.00
CA HIS A 625 -0.30 39.81 8.16
C HIS A 625 0.67 39.69 6.97
N GLN A 626 1.19 40.82 6.49
CA GLN A 626 1.96 40.88 5.23
C GLN A 626 3.21 39.99 5.25
N VAL A 627 3.94 39.96 6.37
CA VAL A 627 5.12 39.11 6.58
C VAL A 627 4.76 37.61 6.56
N ILE A 628 3.57 37.23 7.04
CA ILE A 628 3.09 35.84 7.03
C ILE A 628 2.66 35.42 5.61
N LYS A 629 2.04 36.32 4.85
CA LYS A 629 1.75 36.10 3.42
C LYS A 629 3.03 35.88 2.63
N TRP A 630 4.01 36.78 2.78
CA TRP A 630 5.34 36.64 2.17
C TRP A 630 6.07 35.35 2.56
N PHE A 631 6.02 34.95 3.84
CA PHE A 631 6.59 33.68 4.28
C PHE A 631 5.99 32.51 3.51
N TRP A 632 4.66 32.39 3.45
CA TRP A 632 4.03 31.25 2.76
C TRP A 632 4.18 31.29 1.24
N GLU A 633 4.16 32.46 0.61
CA GLU A 633 4.52 32.60 -0.81
C GLU A 633 5.96 32.15 -1.06
N ALA A 634 6.92 32.56 -0.23
CA ALA A 634 8.31 32.13 -0.37
C ALA A 634 8.46 30.60 -0.24
N VAL A 635 7.77 30.00 0.74
CA VAL A 635 7.75 28.55 0.93
C VAL A 635 7.16 27.81 -0.27
N GLN A 636 6.11 28.37 -0.89
CA GLN A 636 5.38 27.71 -1.98
C GLN A 636 6.03 27.93 -3.36
N ASP A 637 6.53 29.14 -3.62
CA ASP A 637 6.89 29.61 -4.96
C ASP A 637 8.42 29.80 -5.16
N GLU A 638 9.20 29.96 -4.08
CA GLU A 638 10.62 30.32 -4.16
C GLU A 638 11.59 29.28 -3.57
N LEU A 639 11.17 28.51 -2.56
CA LEU A 639 11.97 27.43 -1.99
C LEU A 639 11.87 26.15 -2.83
N SER A 640 13.02 25.55 -3.12
CA SER A 640 13.11 24.20 -3.68
C SER A 640 12.62 23.13 -2.69
N ALA A 641 12.31 21.94 -3.19
CA ALA A 641 11.88 20.83 -2.33
C ALA A 641 12.90 20.49 -1.22
N GLU A 642 14.21 20.65 -1.47
CA GLU A 642 15.25 20.44 -0.46
C GLU A 642 15.28 21.57 0.58
N GLU A 643 15.16 22.83 0.16
CA GLU A 643 15.02 23.97 1.08
C GLU A 643 13.75 23.85 1.93
N GLN A 644 12.65 23.33 1.36
CA GLN A 644 11.44 22.99 2.10
C GLN A 644 11.70 21.91 3.17
N ARG A 645 12.44 20.83 2.85
CA ARG A 645 12.87 19.82 3.86
C ARG A 645 13.70 20.47 4.97
N LYS A 646 14.66 21.33 4.62
CA LYS A 646 15.50 22.06 5.58
C LYS A 646 14.70 23.03 6.43
N LEU A 647 13.70 23.72 5.88
CA LEU A 647 12.76 24.56 6.63
C LEU A 647 11.94 23.74 7.64
N LEU A 648 11.45 22.57 7.25
CA LEU A 648 10.73 21.69 8.17
C LEU A 648 11.66 21.20 9.30
N ALA A 649 12.90 20.84 8.98
CA ALA A 649 13.91 20.47 9.96
C ALA A 649 14.28 21.62 10.90
N PHE A 650 14.43 22.84 10.37
CA PHE A 650 14.69 24.05 11.13
C PHE A 650 13.53 24.40 12.09
N ALA A 651 12.29 24.39 11.60
CA ALA A 651 11.13 24.77 12.40
C ALA A 651 10.69 23.68 13.40
N THR A 652 10.85 22.40 13.04
CA THR A 652 10.25 21.27 13.78
C THR A 652 11.27 20.26 14.31
N GLY A 653 12.54 20.33 13.91
CA GLY A 653 13.57 19.36 14.28
C GLY A 653 13.41 17.99 13.63
N SER A 654 12.69 17.89 12.50
CA SER A 654 12.66 16.72 11.63
C SER A 654 12.46 17.15 10.17
N ALA A 655 13.15 16.51 9.22
CA ALA A 655 12.96 16.71 7.79
C ALA A 655 11.83 15.84 7.19
N ARG A 656 11.01 15.19 8.02
CA ARG A 656 9.94 14.24 7.62
C ARG A 656 8.61 14.63 8.26
N ALA A 657 7.51 14.33 7.57
CA ALA A 657 6.17 14.54 8.09
C ALA A 657 5.78 13.40 9.06
N PRO A 658 5.03 13.67 10.14
CA PRO A 658 4.39 12.59 10.92
C PRO A 658 3.46 11.76 10.04
N ILE A 659 3.08 10.56 10.50
CA ILE A 659 2.21 9.63 9.75
C ILE A 659 0.84 10.21 9.34
N ARG A 660 0.35 11.23 10.04
CA ARG A 660 -0.89 11.98 9.70
C ARG A 660 -0.65 13.16 8.74
N GLY A 661 0.53 13.23 8.12
CA GLY A 661 0.96 14.33 7.25
C GLY A 661 1.23 15.64 7.99
N LEU A 662 1.69 16.65 7.25
CA LEU A 662 2.07 17.95 7.80
C LEU A 662 0.91 18.75 8.41
N GLY A 663 -0.35 18.47 8.03
CA GLY A 663 -1.52 19.07 8.68
C GLY A 663 -1.71 18.67 10.15
N SER A 664 -0.99 17.65 10.63
CA SER A 664 -0.94 17.30 12.06
C SER A 664 0.12 18.07 12.85
N VAL A 665 1.06 18.75 12.16
CA VAL A 665 2.13 19.53 12.77
C VAL A 665 1.59 20.90 13.20
N ARG A 666 1.62 21.16 14.51
CA ARG A 666 1.25 22.46 15.09
C ARG A 666 2.41 23.45 14.99
N LEU A 667 2.70 23.92 13.78
CA LEU A 667 3.67 25.01 13.58
C LEU A 667 3.10 26.31 14.18
N THR A 668 3.84 26.94 15.08
CA THR A 668 3.50 28.29 15.60
C THR A 668 4.53 29.28 15.09
N ILE A 669 4.09 30.45 14.61
CA ILE A 669 4.97 31.54 14.13
C ILE A 669 4.70 32.81 14.93
N SER A 670 5.73 33.35 15.57
CA SER A 670 5.64 34.56 16.40
C SER A 670 6.64 35.63 15.95
N ARG A 671 6.31 36.89 16.24
CA ARG A 671 7.14 38.04 15.87
C ARG A 671 8.39 38.14 16.73
N ALA A 672 9.55 38.12 16.09
CA ALA A 672 10.87 38.27 16.73
C ALA A 672 11.40 39.72 16.65
N GLY A 673 10.57 40.68 17.06
CA GLY A 673 10.85 42.12 16.93
C GLY A 673 10.52 42.70 15.54
N PRO A 674 10.86 43.99 15.31
CA PRO A 674 10.67 44.68 14.03
C PRO A 674 11.65 44.17 12.95
N ASP A 675 11.67 44.81 11.78
CA ASP A 675 12.71 44.60 10.78
C ASP A 675 14.11 44.72 11.41
N SER A 676 14.98 43.77 11.06
CA SER A 676 16.36 43.71 11.55
C SER A 676 17.22 42.83 10.64
N GLU A 677 18.52 42.83 10.92
CA GLU A 677 19.47 41.93 10.24
C GLU A 677 19.57 40.53 10.88
N PHE A 678 18.84 40.28 11.98
CA PHE A 678 18.81 38.97 12.61
C PHE A 678 18.16 37.92 11.69
N LEU A 679 18.62 36.68 11.83
CA LEU A 679 18.00 35.51 11.20
C LEU A 679 16.73 35.13 11.98
N PRO A 680 15.75 34.46 11.34
CA PRO A 680 14.73 33.75 12.09
C PRO A 680 15.38 32.68 12.98
N SER A 681 14.71 32.31 14.07
CA SER A 681 15.14 31.23 14.98
C SER A 681 13.97 30.30 15.29
N ALA A 682 14.23 29.14 15.91
CA ALA A 682 13.18 28.17 16.21
C ALA A 682 13.41 27.39 17.51
N HIS A 683 12.32 27.08 18.19
CA HIS A 683 12.24 26.10 19.27
C HIS A 683 11.59 24.83 18.73
N THR A 684 12.41 24.00 18.08
CA THR A 684 12.01 22.75 17.38
C THR A 684 11.16 21.80 18.24
N CYS A 685 11.42 21.75 19.55
CA CYS A 685 10.70 20.94 20.52
C CYS A 685 9.19 21.25 20.55
N PHE A 686 8.82 22.51 20.34
CA PHE A 686 7.44 22.99 20.31
C PHE A 686 6.94 23.29 18.88
N SER A 687 7.77 23.05 17.86
CA SER A 687 7.52 23.45 16.46
C SER A 687 7.21 24.96 16.35
N HIS A 688 7.98 25.77 17.08
CA HIS A 688 7.73 27.21 17.24
C HIS A 688 8.83 28.02 16.56
N MET A 689 8.49 28.78 15.52
CA MET A 689 9.40 29.64 14.78
C MET A 689 9.23 31.11 15.19
N LEU A 690 10.36 31.78 15.35
CA LEU A 690 10.47 33.20 15.69
C LEU A 690 10.94 33.95 14.43
N LEU A 691 10.06 34.77 13.86
CA LEU A 691 10.26 35.42 12.57
C LEU A 691 10.28 36.95 12.75
N PRO A 692 11.41 37.64 12.48
CA PRO A 692 11.46 39.10 12.48
C PRO A 692 10.50 39.71 11.46
N GLU A 693 10.01 40.92 11.73
CA GLU A 693 9.05 41.62 10.88
C GLU A 693 9.77 42.33 9.71
N TYR A 694 10.34 41.53 8.80
CA TYR A 694 11.15 42.05 7.69
C TYR A 694 10.38 43.05 6.81
N GLU A 695 11.07 44.10 6.38
CA GLU A 695 10.47 45.19 5.59
C GLU A 695 10.10 44.81 4.15
N SER A 696 10.64 43.70 3.62
CA SER A 696 10.41 43.23 2.25
C SER A 696 10.46 41.71 2.13
N LYS A 697 9.79 41.18 1.10
CA LYS A 697 9.81 39.75 0.75
C LYS A 697 11.23 39.26 0.45
N ASP A 698 11.98 39.97 -0.39
CA ASP A 698 13.34 39.60 -0.78
C ASP A 698 14.27 39.44 0.44
N LYS A 699 14.14 40.34 1.43
CA LYS A 699 14.89 40.27 2.70
C LYS A 699 14.47 39.06 3.53
N LEU A 700 13.16 38.78 3.62
CA LEU A 700 12.64 37.58 4.28
C LEU A 700 13.21 36.31 3.63
N VAL A 701 13.16 36.19 2.30
CA VAL A 701 13.66 35.00 1.59
C VAL A 701 15.16 34.82 1.77
N ALA A 702 15.95 35.90 1.65
CA ALA A 702 17.39 35.84 1.88
C ALA A 702 17.74 35.39 3.31
N LYS A 703 17.09 35.98 4.33
CA LYS A 703 17.33 35.63 5.74
C LYS A 703 16.82 34.24 6.09
N LEU A 704 15.68 33.82 5.53
CA LEU A 704 15.13 32.47 5.71
C LEU A 704 16.07 31.41 5.11
N ARG A 705 16.53 31.62 3.86
CA ARG A 705 17.53 30.77 3.20
C ARG A 705 18.81 30.65 4.03
N SER A 706 19.36 31.77 4.49
CA SER A 706 20.53 31.74 5.38
C SER A 706 20.27 30.93 6.64
N ALA A 707 19.13 31.12 7.32
CA ALA A 707 18.83 30.37 8.54
C ALA A 707 18.69 28.86 8.31
N ILE A 708 17.99 28.42 7.26
CA ILE A 708 17.76 26.98 7.02
C ILE A 708 19.02 26.28 6.48
N LEU A 709 19.88 26.98 5.74
CA LEU A 709 21.14 26.42 5.22
C LEU A 709 22.25 26.38 6.30
N GLU A 710 22.39 27.42 7.11
CA GLU A 710 23.40 27.52 8.17
C GLU A 710 22.97 26.81 9.48
N SER A 711 21.78 26.18 9.52
CA SER A 711 21.27 25.48 10.71
C SER A 711 21.89 24.11 11.00
N GLU A 712 22.80 23.64 10.12
CA GLU A 712 23.62 22.43 10.33
C GLU A 712 24.72 22.66 11.38
N GLY A 713 24.33 23.02 12.62
CA GLY A 713 25.34 23.27 13.66
C GLY A 713 24.94 24.05 14.91
N PHE A 714 23.79 23.78 15.54
CA PHE A 714 23.69 23.96 17.00
C PHE A 714 24.07 22.67 17.75
N GLY A 715 25.13 22.02 17.29
CA GLY A 715 25.98 21.24 18.18
C GLY A 715 26.69 22.23 19.09
N LEU A 716 26.24 22.32 20.35
CA LEU A 716 27.05 22.95 21.38
C LEU A 716 28.35 22.15 21.52
N MET A 717 29.47 22.86 21.42
CA MET A 717 30.81 22.39 21.81
C MET A 717 30.84 21.94 23.28
#